data_AF-A0A969CSQ0-F1
#
_entry.id   AF-A0A969CSQ0-F1
#
_cell.length_a   1.000
_cell.length_b   1.000
_cell.length_c   1.000
_cell.angle_alpha   90.00
_cell.angle_beta   90.00
_cell.angle_gamma   90.00
#
_symmetry.space_group_name_H-M   'P 1'
#
loop_
_entity.id
_entity.type
_entity.pdbx_description
1 polymer ?
#
loop_
_entity_poly.entity_id
_entity_poly.type
_entity_poly.pdbx_seq_one_letter_code
_entity_poly.pdbx_strand_id
1 'polypeptide(L)'
;MLSSKSKFKISWAQTALFTIFFISGFTALLYQVVWQRMLGLFSGSDVRSVTIIVAAYLAGLGVGSLLGGIWSDRLSSRQIVRVYGFCNLGIAVFAVFSRFLFYDLLFLNLRYLARSPATTLFIAFLSLLIPTILMGLSLPLLSKAMGRSALLAASRIGWLYGINTLGSGLGSLIGGWYIVGSFGYEKTVYLGAFLSAIVGFVAIASASQFKRDRSKGKVESHLQASKITSNDPSVTEWCFLVFLSGFTAISLEIIWFRVLDIALQSNAYTYAHLLAFILVSNAVGSLLGTKAIRFISRPRRVFLSIQGIVAAYSAIAIWLIGLYWQSHPNLRADIGYIDPNNITAAVILKYLVLPLVMIVLPNLLLGFYFPLVQKAIQTDDRAIGRRVSLILFANILGNTTGGLVTGLILLDRLGTSTSLRLLVLLGLGFIIAIRPNWMRAKCVSALAVILIATVVLFPSNTRLWASLHGVKTQDYFIVAEDSTGVAAIAQANQQGTLFASGQAQANFPYMHVHVLLGTIPALLHSNPAQVTIVGLGSGGTPHTIGINPLTKRIRIVEIMGAELPVLKEYATTPMGKPLKYLFQDPRYQIDIGDGRRELVLSGRKFDIIEADAIQPWRSRAGMLYSQEFFQEVRSRLAPGGFFVEWNVAPEAQQTFRNVFPFVTQLDLTVDLSVLIGSDRAVEFDREALLTKLEFPAVLDFLAKVGANVEAIRQDVKAARVTMYSHAKDGRPQAINTDLFPRSEYYLNRSILPSTSDVSSTDQS
;
A
#
# COMPACT_ATOMS: atom_id res chain seq x y z
N MET A 1 -52.12 12.64 14.95
CA MET A 1 -52.46 12.00 13.66
C MET A 1 -51.93 12.85 12.50
N LEU A 2 -50.72 12.56 11.99
CA LEU A 2 -50.23 13.06 10.69
C LEU A 2 -49.32 11.96 10.12
N SER A 3 -49.94 10.84 9.74
CA SER A 3 -49.34 9.80 8.92
C SER A 3 -49.39 10.26 7.46
N SER A 4 -48.33 10.91 6.98
CA SER A 4 -48.04 11.00 5.55
C SER A 4 -46.81 10.16 5.25
N LYS A 5 -47.04 8.89 4.95
CA LYS A 5 -46.09 8.04 4.22
C LYS A 5 -45.97 8.59 2.80
N SER A 6 -45.21 9.67 2.60
CA SER A 6 -44.68 10.04 1.29
C SER A 6 -43.68 8.97 0.85
N LYS A 7 -44.18 7.88 0.22
CA LYS A 7 -43.34 6.93 -0.49
C LYS A 7 -42.57 7.70 -1.56
N PHE A 8 -41.26 7.74 -1.38
CA PHE A 8 -40.27 8.42 -2.21
C PHE A 8 -40.37 7.89 -3.66
N LYS A 9 -41.08 8.58 -4.56
CA LYS A 9 -41.08 8.24 -5.99
C LYS A 9 -39.79 8.81 -6.61
N ILE A 10 -38.74 7.99 -6.68
CA ILE A 10 -37.49 8.31 -7.40
C ILE A 10 -37.83 8.33 -8.90
N SER A 11 -37.59 9.45 -9.57
CA SER A 11 -37.72 9.50 -11.03
C SER A 11 -36.62 8.64 -11.68
N TRP A 12 -36.89 8.03 -12.84
CA TRP A 12 -35.89 7.26 -13.59
C TRP A 12 -34.55 8.01 -13.76
N ALA A 13 -34.60 9.33 -14.03
CA ALA A 13 -33.42 10.21 -14.11
C ALA A 13 -32.55 10.20 -12.84
N GLN A 14 -33.16 10.15 -11.66
CA GLN A 14 -32.45 10.15 -10.38
C GLN A 14 -31.85 8.77 -10.08
N THR A 15 -32.57 7.69 -10.42
CA THR A 15 -32.02 6.32 -10.33
C THR A 15 -30.81 6.18 -11.25
N ALA A 16 -30.92 6.62 -12.51
CA ALA A 16 -29.81 6.62 -13.45
C ALA A 16 -28.60 7.40 -12.91
N LEU A 17 -28.82 8.57 -12.30
CA LEU A 17 -27.77 9.38 -11.70
C LEU A 17 -27.06 8.66 -10.54
N PHE A 18 -27.78 7.97 -9.67
CA PHE A 18 -27.16 7.14 -8.63
C PHE A 18 -26.35 5.98 -9.21
N THR A 19 -26.86 5.28 -10.23
CA THR A 19 -26.16 4.17 -10.88
C THR A 19 -24.87 4.64 -11.53
N ILE A 20 -24.90 5.72 -12.32
CA ILE A 20 -23.69 6.24 -12.95
C ILE A 20 -22.71 6.82 -11.93
N PHE A 21 -23.19 7.34 -10.80
CA PHE A 21 -22.31 7.83 -9.73
C PHE A 21 -21.64 6.67 -8.97
N PHE A 22 -22.33 5.54 -8.79
CA PHE A 22 -21.73 4.29 -8.34
C PHE A 22 -20.60 3.83 -9.29
N ILE A 23 -20.89 3.75 -10.60
CA ILE A 23 -19.91 3.34 -11.61
C ILE A 23 -18.71 4.29 -11.63
N SER A 24 -18.94 5.61 -11.51
CA SER A 24 -17.84 6.57 -11.44
C SER A 24 -16.91 6.34 -10.25
N GLY A 25 -17.46 5.96 -9.09
CA GLY A 25 -16.66 5.61 -7.90
C GLY A 25 -15.86 4.33 -8.13
N PHE A 26 -16.49 3.31 -8.72
CA PHE A 26 -15.82 2.08 -9.13
C PHE A 26 -14.62 2.37 -10.04
N THR A 27 -14.81 3.20 -11.08
CA THR A 27 -13.73 3.57 -11.99
C THR A 27 -12.65 4.40 -11.32
N ALA A 28 -13.00 5.32 -10.42
CA ALA A 28 -12.03 6.16 -9.73
C ALA A 28 -11.02 5.34 -8.92
N LEU A 29 -11.49 4.31 -8.20
CA LEU A 29 -10.61 3.44 -7.41
C LEU A 29 -9.83 2.44 -8.27
N LEU A 30 -10.43 1.98 -9.38
CA LEU A 30 -9.72 1.18 -10.37
C LEU A 30 -8.55 1.96 -10.98
N TYR A 31 -8.75 3.24 -11.33
CA TYR A 31 -7.66 4.11 -11.77
C TYR A 31 -6.64 4.35 -10.67
N GLN A 32 -7.06 4.64 -9.45
CA GLN A 32 -6.14 4.88 -8.34
C GLN A 32 -5.20 3.69 -8.12
N VAL A 33 -5.74 2.46 -8.10
CA VAL A 33 -4.94 1.23 -7.92
C VAL A 33 -3.90 1.09 -9.03
N VAL A 34 -4.29 1.30 -10.30
CA VAL A 34 -3.38 1.11 -11.43
C VAL A 34 -2.38 2.26 -11.60
N TRP A 35 -2.84 3.52 -11.55
CA TRP A 35 -1.97 4.69 -11.67
C TRP A 35 -0.93 4.75 -10.55
N GLN A 36 -1.28 4.32 -9.34
CA GLN A 36 -0.32 4.18 -8.26
C GLN A 36 0.80 3.17 -8.60
N ARG A 37 0.46 2.04 -9.24
CA ARG A 37 1.45 1.04 -9.66
C ARG A 37 2.34 1.57 -10.79
N MET A 38 1.74 2.21 -11.80
CA MET A 38 2.48 2.78 -12.93
C MET A 38 3.40 3.93 -12.52
N LEU A 39 2.92 4.86 -11.69
CA LEU A 39 3.77 5.93 -11.14
C LEU A 39 4.83 5.39 -10.18
N GLY A 40 4.55 4.27 -9.50
CA GLY A 40 5.52 3.56 -8.67
C GLY A 40 6.76 3.09 -9.46
N LEU A 41 6.61 2.72 -10.74
CA LEU A 41 7.76 2.42 -11.61
C LEU A 41 8.65 3.66 -11.80
N PHE A 42 8.06 4.85 -11.91
CA PHE A 42 8.79 6.11 -12.06
C PHE A 42 9.42 6.58 -10.74
N SER A 43 8.66 6.60 -9.64
CA SER A 43 9.12 7.15 -8.35
C SER A 43 9.98 6.19 -7.54
N GLY A 44 9.79 4.88 -7.72
CA GLY A 44 10.25 3.83 -6.82
C GLY A 44 9.08 3.12 -6.12
N SER A 45 9.33 1.89 -5.69
CA SER A 45 8.35 1.00 -5.05
C SER A 45 8.26 1.13 -3.51
N ASP A 46 9.09 2.01 -2.94
CA ASP A 46 9.15 2.26 -1.50
C ASP A 46 7.92 2.99 -0.96
N VAL A 47 7.69 2.88 0.35
CA VAL A 47 6.51 3.43 1.03
C VAL A 47 6.41 4.95 0.86
N ARG A 48 7.53 5.68 0.87
CA ARG A 48 7.52 7.15 0.74
C ARG A 48 6.99 7.59 -0.62
N SER A 49 7.42 6.90 -1.68
CA SER A 49 6.96 7.11 -3.05
C SER A 49 5.45 6.93 -3.17
N VAL A 50 4.90 5.89 -2.53
CA VAL A 50 3.46 5.63 -2.50
C VAL A 50 2.70 6.73 -1.75
N THR A 51 3.19 7.16 -0.58
CA THR A 51 2.58 8.25 0.20
C THR A 51 2.52 9.54 -0.63
N ILE A 52 3.58 9.85 -1.39
CA ILE A 52 3.66 11.00 -2.28
C ILE A 52 2.60 10.94 -3.39
N ILE A 53 2.46 9.80 -4.06
CA ILE A 53 1.49 9.62 -5.15
C ILE A 53 0.05 9.76 -4.63
N VAL A 54 -0.26 9.14 -3.48
CA VAL A 54 -1.60 9.23 -2.88
C VAL A 54 -1.90 10.67 -2.43
N ALA A 55 -0.93 11.36 -1.83
CA ALA A 55 -1.10 12.76 -1.43
C ALA A 55 -1.35 13.68 -2.63
N ALA A 56 -0.61 13.48 -3.74
CA ALA A 56 -0.83 14.18 -5.00
C ALA A 56 -2.26 13.95 -5.56
N TYR A 57 -2.72 12.69 -5.54
CA TYR A 57 -4.06 12.32 -6.00
C TYR A 57 -5.16 12.99 -5.16
N LEU A 58 -5.03 12.94 -3.83
CA LEU A 58 -5.98 13.57 -2.90
C LEU A 58 -5.97 15.10 -3.03
N ALA A 59 -4.80 15.73 -3.15
CA ALA A 59 -4.70 17.17 -3.31
C ALA A 59 -5.47 17.67 -4.54
N GLY A 60 -5.35 16.97 -5.68
CA GLY A 60 -6.10 17.29 -6.89
C GLY A 60 -7.62 17.11 -6.75
N LEU A 61 -8.07 16.06 -6.06
CA LEU A 61 -9.49 15.89 -5.69
C LEU A 61 -10.00 17.07 -4.83
N GLY A 62 -9.17 17.55 -3.91
CA GLY A 62 -9.47 18.71 -3.07
C GLY A 62 -9.68 19.99 -3.90
N VAL A 63 -8.76 20.27 -4.82
CA VAL A 63 -8.87 21.40 -5.75
C VAL A 63 -10.14 21.28 -6.60
N GLY A 64 -10.42 20.10 -7.14
CA GLY A 64 -11.65 19.82 -7.88
C GLY A 64 -12.91 20.07 -7.06
N SER A 65 -12.90 19.69 -5.79
CA SER A 65 -14.03 19.93 -4.87
C SER A 65 -14.34 21.43 -4.72
N LEU A 66 -13.32 22.25 -4.47
CA LEU A 66 -13.46 23.71 -4.35
C LEU A 66 -14.02 24.34 -5.62
N LEU A 67 -13.46 24.00 -6.78
CA LEU A 67 -13.94 24.48 -8.07
C LEU A 67 -15.40 24.07 -8.31
N GLY A 68 -15.76 22.84 -7.92
CA GLY A 68 -17.11 22.29 -8.05
C GLY A 68 -18.12 23.06 -7.21
N GLY A 69 -17.73 23.50 -6.01
CA GLY A 69 -18.54 24.39 -5.17
C GLY A 69 -18.79 25.75 -5.82
N ILE A 70 -17.76 26.37 -6.39
CA ILE A 70 -17.85 27.70 -7.04
C ILE A 70 -18.77 27.64 -8.28
N TRP A 71 -18.66 26.58 -9.07
CA TRP A 71 -19.41 26.44 -10.32
C TRP A 71 -20.83 25.92 -10.11
N SER A 72 -21.03 24.97 -9.20
CA SER A 72 -22.35 24.35 -8.97
C SER A 72 -23.44 25.37 -8.63
N ASP A 73 -23.13 26.40 -7.82
CA ASP A 73 -24.11 27.41 -7.43
C ASP A 73 -24.47 28.39 -8.57
N ARG A 74 -23.70 28.42 -9.67
CA ARG A 74 -23.96 29.27 -10.85
C ARG A 74 -24.73 28.55 -11.97
N LEU A 75 -24.83 27.22 -11.90
CA LEU A 75 -25.34 26.39 -12.98
C LEU A 75 -26.74 25.85 -12.65
N SER A 76 -27.60 25.75 -13.66
CA SER A 76 -28.88 25.04 -13.53
C SER A 76 -28.67 23.53 -13.38
N SER A 77 -29.63 22.82 -12.78
CA SER A 77 -29.57 21.35 -12.61
C SER A 77 -29.22 20.61 -13.92
N ARG A 78 -29.80 21.03 -15.05
CA ARG A 78 -29.50 20.47 -16.37
C ARG A 78 -28.06 20.73 -16.82
N GLN A 79 -27.52 21.92 -16.57
CA GLN A 79 -26.12 22.24 -16.91
C GLN A 79 -25.16 21.45 -16.03
N ILE A 80 -25.46 21.30 -14.74
CA ILE A 80 -24.64 20.53 -13.80
C ILE A 80 -24.47 19.09 -14.28
N VAL A 81 -25.57 18.41 -14.63
CA VAL A 81 -25.51 17.01 -15.10
C VAL A 81 -24.73 16.91 -16.42
N ARG A 82 -24.83 17.90 -17.32
CA ARG A 82 -24.00 17.95 -18.54
C ARG A 82 -22.51 18.13 -18.22
N VAL A 83 -22.17 19.05 -17.31
CA VAL A 83 -20.77 19.27 -16.91
C VAL A 83 -20.21 18.00 -16.27
N TYR A 84 -20.96 17.33 -15.40
CA TYR A 84 -20.57 16.04 -14.84
C TYR A 84 -20.32 14.99 -15.94
N GLY A 85 -21.17 14.93 -16.97
CA GLY A 85 -20.97 14.07 -18.12
C GLY A 85 -19.69 14.38 -18.90
N PHE A 86 -19.42 15.66 -19.19
CA PHE A 86 -18.18 16.08 -19.84
C PHE A 86 -16.94 15.82 -18.99
N CYS A 87 -17.02 15.95 -17.66
CA CYS A 87 -15.92 15.60 -16.77
C CYS A 87 -15.56 14.11 -16.91
N ASN A 88 -16.56 13.23 -16.96
CA ASN A 88 -16.32 11.79 -17.14
C ASN A 88 -15.76 11.43 -18.52
N LEU A 89 -16.18 12.13 -19.58
CA LEU A 89 -15.55 12.00 -20.90
C LEU A 89 -14.08 12.47 -20.87
N GLY A 90 -13.79 13.59 -20.19
CA GLY A 90 -12.41 14.06 -20.00
C GLY A 90 -11.55 13.06 -19.21
N ILE A 91 -12.11 12.44 -18.17
CA ILE A 91 -11.45 11.36 -17.42
C ILE A 91 -11.18 10.15 -18.34
N ALA A 92 -12.13 9.76 -19.19
CA ALA A 92 -11.95 8.65 -20.13
C ALA A 92 -10.83 8.93 -21.13
N VAL A 93 -10.78 10.14 -21.72
CA VAL A 93 -9.71 10.55 -22.63
C VAL A 93 -8.36 10.57 -21.91
N PHE A 94 -8.30 11.14 -20.71
CA PHE A 94 -7.08 11.14 -19.92
C PHE A 94 -6.64 9.72 -19.58
N ALA A 95 -7.56 8.82 -19.22
CA ALA A 95 -7.25 7.43 -18.90
C ALA A 95 -6.58 6.71 -20.09
N VAL A 96 -7.10 6.87 -21.31
CA VAL A 96 -6.44 6.35 -22.51
C VAL A 96 -5.02 6.91 -22.69
N PHE A 97 -4.85 8.23 -22.46
CA PHE A 97 -3.54 8.89 -22.56
C PHE A 97 -2.59 8.54 -21.39
N SER A 98 -3.12 8.09 -20.26
CA SER A 98 -2.35 7.93 -19.01
C SER A 98 -1.25 6.89 -19.10
N ARG A 99 -1.40 5.85 -19.94
CA ARG A 99 -0.33 4.88 -20.21
C ARG A 99 0.90 5.58 -20.78
N PHE A 100 0.70 6.35 -21.86
CA PHE A 100 1.76 7.09 -22.50
C PHE A 100 2.43 8.05 -21.51
N LEU A 101 1.63 8.79 -20.74
CA LEU A 101 2.17 9.75 -19.77
C LEU A 101 2.99 9.06 -18.68
N PHE A 102 2.45 8.04 -18.01
CA PHE A 102 3.09 7.47 -16.82
C PHE A 102 4.19 6.46 -17.14
N TYR A 103 4.00 5.63 -18.18
CA TYR A 103 4.95 4.60 -18.54
C TYR A 103 5.93 5.09 -19.62
N ASP A 104 5.41 5.45 -20.79
CA ASP A 104 6.27 5.73 -21.95
C ASP A 104 7.06 7.05 -21.78
N LEU A 105 6.46 8.10 -21.22
CA LEU A 105 7.13 9.38 -20.99
C LEU A 105 7.84 9.44 -19.64
N LEU A 106 7.11 9.30 -18.53
CA LEU A 106 7.70 9.49 -17.20
C LEU A 106 8.71 8.39 -16.86
N PHE A 107 8.31 7.12 -16.92
CA PHE A 107 9.18 6.01 -16.52
C PHE A 107 10.32 5.77 -17.53
N LEU A 108 10.04 5.55 -18.81
CA LEU A 108 11.09 5.19 -19.78
C LEU A 108 12.02 6.37 -20.12
N ASN A 109 11.49 7.59 -20.24
CA ASN A 109 12.27 8.74 -20.75
C ASN A 109 12.69 9.74 -19.67
N LEU A 110 11.89 9.95 -18.61
CA LEU A 110 12.12 11.02 -17.63
C LEU A 110 12.45 10.55 -16.21
N ARG A 111 12.68 9.26 -15.98
CA ARG A 111 13.01 8.69 -14.65
C ARG A 111 14.16 9.36 -13.92
N TYR A 112 15.10 10.00 -14.63
CA TYR A 112 16.19 10.76 -14.00
C TYR A 112 15.71 11.96 -13.18
N LEU A 113 14.48 12.45 -13.41
CA LEU A 113 13.85 13.53 -12.64
C LEU A 113 13.38 13.06 -11.24
N ALA A 114 13.17 11.76 -11.03
CA ALA A 114 12.71 11.18 -9.77
C ALA A 114 13.81 11.04 -8.70
N ARG A 115 14.82 11.93 -8.72
CA ARG A 115 15.95 11.90 -7.75
C ARG A 115 15.60 12.51 -6.40
N SER A 116 14.71 13.50 -6.36
CA SER A 116 14.31 14.19 -5.13
C SER A 116 12.83 13.92 -4.82
N PRO A 117 12.47 13.64 -3.56
CA PRO A 117 11.07 13.45 -3.17
C PRO A 117 10.17 14.63 -3.53
N ALA A 118 10.68 15.86 -3.42
CA ALA A 118 9.93 17.07 -3.76
C ALA A 118 9.65 17.17 -5.27
N THR A 119 10.64 16.83 -6.10
CA THR A 119 10.50 16.80 -7.56
C THR A 119 9.51 15.71 -7.97
N THR A 120 9.62 14.53 -7.37
CA THR A 120 8.69 13.41 -7.60
C THR A 120 7.26 13.79 -7.22
N LEU A 121 7.06 14.44 -6.06
CA LEU A 121 5.73 14.94 -5.65
C LEU A 121 5.18 15.96 -6.63
N PHE A 122 6.00 16.92 -7.06
CA PHE A 122 5.58 17.93 -8.01
C PHE A 122 5.17 17.32 -9.36
N ILE A 123 5.97 16.39 -9.90
CA ILE A 123 5.67 15.70 -11.16
C ILE A 123 4.42 14.82 -11.02
N ALA A 124 4.30 14.05 -9.94
CA ALA A 124 3.12 13.22 -9.67
C ALA A 124 1.85 14.07 -9.51
N PHE A 125 1.94 15.21 -8.83
CA PHE A 125 0.82 16.15 -8.70
C PHE A 125 0.41 16.72 -10.05
N LEU A 126 1.36 17.23 -10.84
CA LEU A 126 1.06 17.78 -12.16
C LEU A 126 0.49 16.72 -13.11
N SER A 127 1.03 15.51 -13.08
CA SER A 127 0.61 14.42 -13.98
C SER A 127 -0.79 13.90 -13.62
N LEU A 128 -1.19 13.95 -12.34
CA LEU A 128 -2.52 13.54 -11.87
C LEU A 128 -3.52 14.71 -11.77
N LEU A 129 -3.11 15.95 -11.99
CA LEU A 129 -3.92 17.14 -11.70
C LEU A 129 -5.25 17.15 -12.49
N ILE A 130 -5.18 16.88 -13.79
CA ILE A 130 -6.35 16.92 -14.68
C ILE A 130 -7.43 15.90 -14.25
N PRO A 131 -7.16 14.59 -14.19
CA PRO A 131 -8.20 13.61 -13.87
C PRO A 131 -8.75 13.82 -12.45
N THR A 132 -7.90 14.15 -11.49
CA THR A 132 -8.30 14.29 -10.09
C THR A 132 -9.16 15.55 -9.85
N ILE A 133 -8.87 16.67 -10.53
CA ILE A 133 -9.77 17.83 -10.53
C ILE A 133 -11.13 17.43 -11.11
N LEU A 134 -11.17 16.76 -12.26
CA LEU A 134 -12.42 16.33 -12.89
C LEU A 134 -13.23 15.38 -12.00
N MET A 135 -12.57 14.46 -11.30
CA MET A 135 -13.21 13.58 -10.32
C MET A 135 -13.75 14.37 -9.12
N GLY A 136 -12.96 15.32 -8.58
CA GLY A 136 -13.30 16.13 -7.42
C GLY A 136 -14.51 17.06 -7.63
N LEU A 137 -14.76 17.48 -8.87
CA LEU A 137 -15.95 18.27 -9.25
C LEU A 137 -17.27 17.53 -9.00
N SER A 138 -17.26 16.20 -9.01
CA SER A 138 -18.46 15.37 -9.12
C SER A 138 -19.44 15.54 -7.97
N LEU A 139 -18.99 15.37 -6.71
CA LEU A 139 -19.91 15.39 -5.56
C LEU A 139 -20.54 16.78 -5.33
N PRO A 140 -19.79 17.92 -5.35
CA PRO A 140 -20.38 19.24 -5.23
C PRO A 140 -21.42 19.55 -6.32
N LEU A 141 -21.11 19.20 -7.58
CA LEU A 141 -22.02 19.35 -8.71
C LEU A 141 -23.32 18.56 -8.47
N LEU A 142 -23.23 17.25 -8.29
CA LEU A 142 -24.41 16.40 -8.14
C LEU A 142 -25.22 16.71 -6.87
N SER A 143 -24.55 17.14 -5.79
CA SER A 143 -25.20 17.60 -4.56
C SER A 143 -26.18 18.77 -4.81
N LYS A 144 -25.80 19.73 -5.66
CA LYS A 144 -26.67 20.85 -6.04
C LYS A 144 -27.77 20.44 -7.01
N ALA A 145 -27.47 19.61 -8.01
CA ALA A 145 -28.50 19.12 -8.94
C ALA A 145 -29.61 18.31 -8.24
N MET A 146 -29.26 17.61 -7.16
CA MET A 146 -30.21 16.84 -6.36
C MET A 146 -30.79 17.60 -5.18
N GLY A 147 -30.09 18.56 -4.58
CA GLY A 147 -30.53 19.32 -3.41
C GLY A 147 -31.30 20.59 -3.78
N ARG A 148 -32.64 20.53 -3.80
CA ARG A 148 -33.51 21.71 -4.04
C ARG A 148 -33.97 22.43 -2.77
N SER A 149 -33.75 21.85 -1.60
CA SER A 149 -34.08 22.41 -0.29
C SER A 149 -33.07 21.92 0.73
N ALA A 150 -32.55 22.82 1.56
CA ALA A 150 -31.57 22.60 2.61
C ALA A 150 -32.04 21.52 3.60
N LEU A 151 -33.35 21.47 3.87
CA LEU A 151 -33.97 20.49 4.77
C LEU A 151 -33.82 19.04 4.28
N LEU A 152 -33.80 18.83 2.95
CA LEU A 152 -33.60 17.51 2.33
C LEU A 152 -32.18 17.32 1.78
N ALA A 153 -31.38 18.39 1.69
CA ALA A 153 -30.04 18.38 1.10
C ALA A 153 -29.14 17.39 1.84
N ALA A 154 -29.10 17.45 3.18
CA ALA A 154 -28.26 16.57 4.00
C ALA A 154 -28.50 15.08 3.71
N SER A 155 -29.76 14.67 3.54
CA SER A 155 -30.09 13.29 3.23
C SER A 155 -29.66 12.89 1.81
N ARG A 156 -29.91 13.74 0.81
CA ARG A 156 -29.55 13.46 -0.59
C ARG A 156 -28.04 13.40 -0.80
N ILE A 157 -27.30 14.32 -0.16
CA ILE A 157 -25.83 14.35 -0.19
C ILE A 157 -25.26 13.08 0.47
N GLY A 158 -25.83 12.65 1.60
CA GLY A 158 -25.43 11.42 2.28
C GLY A 158 -25.65 10.15 1.45
N TRP A 159 -26.78 10.05 0.73
CA TRP A 159 -27.03 8.96 -0.23
C TRP A 159 -26.05 8.97 -1.41
N LEU A 160 -25.81 10.15 -2.01
CA LEU A 160 -24.85 10.31 -3.10
C LEU A 160 -23.46 9.84 -2.68
N TYR A 161 -22.95 10.38 -1.58
CA TYR A 161 -21.64 10.00 -1.04
C TYR A 161 -21.60 8.50 -0.73
N GLY A 162 -22.60 7.95 -0.03
CA GLY A 162 -22.62 6.52 0.32
C GLY A 162 -22.60 5.60 -0.91
N ILE A 163 -23.37 5.91 -1.95
CA ILE A 163 -23.43 5.07 -3.17
C ILE A 163 -22.12 5.15 -3.98
N ASN A 164 -21.53 6.33 -4.11
CA ASN A 164 -20.24 6.50 -4.79
C ASN A 164 -19.09 5.84 -4.03
N THR A 165 -19.06 5.97 -2.70
CA THR A 165 -18.07 5.30 -1.84
C THR A 165 -18.24 3.78 -1.87
N LEU A 166 -19.48 3.27 -1.98
CA LEU A 166 -19.72 1.83 -2.15
C LEU A 166 -19.15 1.32 -3.49
N GLY A 167 -19.42 2.06 -4.58
CA GLY A 167 -18.82 1.78 -5.88
C GLY A 167 -17.30 1.79 -5.83
N SER A 168 -16.72 2.77 -5.13
CA SER A 168 -15.29 2.89 -4.88
C SER A 168 -14.71 1.67 -4.14
N GLY A 169 -15.35 1.24 -3.05
CA GLY A 169 -14.91 0.05 -2.30
C GLY A 169 -14.97 -1.22 -3.12
N LEU A 170 -16.03 -1.43 -3.92
CA LEU A 170 -16.13 -2.56 -4.84
C LEU A 170 -15.15 -2.47 -6.02
N GLY A 171 -14.86 -1.25 -6.50
CA GLY A 171 -13.83 -1.00 -7.51
C GLY A 171 -12.44 -1.37 -7.03
N SER A 172 -12.11 -1.02 -5.77
CA SER A 172 -10.87 -1.46 -5.13
C SER A 172 -10.81 -2.98 -5.03
N LEU A 173 -11.86 -3.63 -4.50
CA LEU A 173 -11.90 -5.07 -4.28
C LEU A 173 -11.81 -5.87 -5.59
N ILE A 174 -12.75 -5.64 -6.50
CA ILE A 174 -12.84 -6.36 -7.79
C ILE A 174 -11.66 -5.99 -8.69
N GLY A 175 -11.26 -4.72 -8.68
CA GLY A 175 -10.09 -4.22 -9.40
C GLY A 175 -8.81 -4.94 -9.00
N GLY A 176 -8.49 -4.92 -7.70
CA GLY A 176 -7.25 -5.50 -7.18
C GLY A 176 -7.20 -7.03 -7.22
N TRP A 177 -8.32 -7.71 -6.96
CA TRP A 177 -8.36 -9.18 -6.92
C TRP A 177 -8.45 -9.83 -8.30
N TYR A 178 -9.26 -9.27 -9.20
CA TYR A 178 -9.61 -9.95 -10.45
C TYR A 178 -9.15 -9.18 -11.68
N ILE A 179 -9.53 -7.91 -11.81
CA ILE A 179 -9.36 -7.18 -13.08
C ILE A 179 -7.87 -7.00 -13.40
N VAL A 180 -7.07 -6.51 -12.44
CA VAL A 180 -5.65 -6.25 -12.68
C VAL A 180 -4.89 -7.56 -12.95
N GLY A 181 -5.16 -8.61 -12.19
CA GLY A 181 -4.54 -9.92 -12.38
C GLY A 181 -4.92 -10.59 -13.71
N SER A 182 -6.10 -10.33 -14.28
CA SER A 182 -6.51 -10.90 -15.57
C SER A 182 -6.05 -10.10 -16.77
N PHE A 183 -6.00 -8.77 -16.66
CA PHE A 183 -5.82 -7.87 -17.81
C PHE A 183 -4.48 -7.13 -17.82
N GLY A 184 -3.77 -7.06 -16.70
CA GLY A 184 -2.62 -6.17 -16.52
C GLY A 184 -3.05 -4.70 -16.34
N TYR A 185 -2.08 -3.82 -16.11
CA TYR A 185 -2.30 -2.40 -15.83
C TYR A 185 -2.94 -1.65 -17.01
N GLU A 186 -2.41 -1.82 -18.21
CA GLU A 186 -2.88 -1.09 -19.40
C GLU A 186 -4.37 -1.35 -19.70
N LYS A 187 -4.73 -2.62 -19.89
CA LYS A 187 -6.09 -2.99 -20.30
C LYS A 187 -7.10 -2.68 -19.19
N THR A 188 -6.67 -2.72 -17.93
CA THR A 188 -7.48 -2.27 -16.80
C THR A 188 -7.82 -0.78 -16.92
N VAL A 189 -6.83 0.07 -17.24
CA VAL A 189 -7.08 1.51 -17.47
C VAL A 189 -8.04 1.74 -18.63
N TYR A 190 -7.92 0.98 -19.72
CA TYR A 190 -8.85 1.10 -20.86
C TYR A 190 -10.28 0.64 -20.52
N LEU A 191 -10.44 -0.40 -19.69
CA LEU A 191 -11.74 -0.79 -19.15
C LEU A 191 -12.35 0.34 -18.31
N GLY A 192 -11.54 0.96 -17.44
CA GLY A 192 -11.94 2.16 -16.71
C GLY A 192 -12.42 3.26 -17.66
N ALA A 193 -11.64 3.55 -18.71
CA ALA A 193 -11.93 4.60 -19.68
C ALA A 193 -13.27 4.37 -20.38
N PHE A 194 -13.53 3.13 -20.79
CA PHE A 194 -14.81 2.72 -21.37
C PHE A 194 -15.98 2.95 -20.41
N LEU A 195 -15.87 2.53 -19.15
CA LEU A 195 -16.90 2.74 -18.14
C LEU A 195 -17.13 4.24 -17.83
N SER A 196 -16.06 5.04 -17.73
CA SER A 196 -16.16 6.49 -17.58
C SER A 196 -16.83 7.14 -18.79
N ALA A 197 -16.57 6.67 -20.01
CA ALA A 197 -17.24 7.16 -21.21
C ALA A 197 -18.75 6.86 -21.17
N ILE A 198 -19.15 5.65 -20.77
CA ILE A 198 -20.57 5.29 -20.55
C ILE A 198 -21.22 6.25 -19.54
N VAL A 199 -20.58 6.48 -18.40
CA VAL A 199 -21.08 7.45 -17.39
C VAL A 199 -21.26 8.83 -18.01
N GLY A 200 -20.28 9.28 -18.80
CA GLY A 200 -20.33 10.56 -19.51
C GLY A 200 -21.52 10.69 -20.45
N PHE A 201 -21.71 9.72 -21.36
CA PHE A 201 -22.79 9.72 -22.33
C PHE A 201 -24.17 9.61 -21.67
N VAL A 202 -24.33 8.71 -20.68
CA VAL A 202 -25.61 8.54 -19.95
C VAL A 202 -25.97 9.80 -19.16
N ALA A 203 -24.99 10.47 -18.54
CA ALA A 203 -25.22 11.76 -17.88
C ALA A 203 -25.71 12.82 -18.87
N ILE A 204 -25.06 12.97 -20.02
CA ILE A 204 -25.44 13.96 -21.03
C ILE A 204 -26.84 13.68 -21.60
N ALA A 205 -27.15 12.41 -21.89
CA ALA A 205 -28.47 11.99 -22.38
C ALA A 205 -29.58 12.27 -21.35
N SER A 206 -29.35 11.90 -20.08
CA SER A 206 -30.32 12.11 -19.00
C SER A 206 -30.47 13.57 -18.57
N ALA A 207 -29.51 14.45 -18.91
CA ALA A 207 -29.56 15.86 -18.53
C ALA A 207 -30.81 16.59 -19.05
N SER A 208 -31.37 16.17 -20.19
CA SER A 208 -32.61 16.71 -20.76
C SER A 208 -33.82 16.58 -19.83
N GLN A 209 -33.81 15.58 -18.95
CA GLN A 209 -34.89 15.26 -18.00
C GLN A 209 -34.85 16.11 -16.73
N PHE A 210 -33.76 16.85 -16.50
CA PHE A 210 -33.66 17.80 -15.39
C PHE A 210 -34.21 19.15 -15.83
N LYS A 211 -35.09 19.75 -15.00
CA LYS A 211 -35.69 21.07 -15.30
C LYS A 211 -34.60 22.11 -15.55
N ARG A 212 -34.78 22.88 -16.63
CA ARG A 212 -34.02 24.11 -16.89
C ARG A 212 -34.58 25.18 -15.97
N ASP A 213 -34.05 25.29 -14.75
CA ASP A 213 -34.40 26.42 -13.90
C ASP A 213 -33.95 27.69 -14.63
N ARG A 214 -34.92 28.54 -15.01
CA ARG A 214 -34.65 29.87 -15.56
C ARG A 214 -33.91 30.65 -14.47
N SER A 215 -32.60 30.82 -14.61
CA SER A 215 -31.90 31.83 -13.83
C SER A 215 -32.44 33.19 -14.28
N LYS A 216 -33.19 33.84 -13.40
CA LYS A 216 -33.42 35.29 -13.22
C LYS A 216 -34.88 35.56 -12.86
N GLY A 217 -35.10 35.75 -11.57
CA GLY A 217 -36.20 36.50 -11.00
C GLY A 217 -35.73 36.98 -9.63
N LYS A 218 -35.52 38.29 -9.48
CA LYS A 218 -35.51 38.95 -8.18
C LYS A 218 -36.84 38.58 -7.52
N VAL A 219 -36.83 37.62 -6.60
CA VAL A 219 -37.91 37.47 -5.63
C VAL A 219 -37.34 38.09 -4.36
N GLU A 220 -37.82 39.28 -4.07
CA GLU A 220 -37.64 39.95 -2.78
C GLU A 220 -37.96 38.96 -1.66
N SER A 221 -37.04 38.87 -0.72
CA SER A 221 -37.13 37.94 0.40
C SER A 221 -38.20 38.43 1.39
N HIS A 222 -39.43 37.98 1.21
CA HIS A 222 -40.33 37.82 2.35
C HIS A 222 -40.07 36.45 2.94
N LEU A 223 -39.16 36.35 3.90
CA LEU A 223 -39.22 35.36 4.97
C LEU A 223 -38.37 35.87 6.14
N GLN A 224 -39.05 36.01 7.27
CA GLN A 224 -38.58 36.46 8.56
C GLN A 224 -37.17 35.92 8.86
N ALA A 225 -36.27 36.84 9.19
CA ALA A 225 -35.03 36.54 9.89
C ALA A 225 -35.39 35.86 11.22
N SER A 226 -35.53 34.53 11.19
CA SER A 226 -35.37 33.70 12.38
C SER A 226 -33.97 34.03 12.89
N LYS A 227 -33.94 34.63 14.09
CA LYS A 227 -32.72 35.00 14.81
C LYS A 227 -31.68 33.89 14.67
N ILE A 228 -30.60 34.17 13.95
CA ILE A 228 -29.35 33.43 14.08
C ILE A 228 -28.96 33.61 15.54
N THR A 229 -29.20 32.60 16.37
CA THR A 229 -28.63 32.57 17.72
C THR A 229 -27.12 32.56 17.58
N SER A 230 -26.45 33.47 18.28
CA SER A 230 -25.00 33.71 18.26
C SER A 230 -24.11 32.53 18.70
N ASN A 231 -24.68 31.34 18.88
CA ASN A 231 -24.05 30.13 19.41
C ASN A 231 -23.94 28.97 18.41
N ASP A 232 -24.44 29.11 17.17
CA ASP A 232 -24.24 28.06 16.17
C ASP A 232 -22.83 28.14 15.57
N PRO A 233 -22.07 27.03 15.51
CA PRO A 233 -20.71 27.00 15.00
C PRO A 233 -20.65 27.48 13.55
N SER A 234 -19.68 28.36 13.28
CA SER A 234 -19.45 28.87 11.93
C SER A 234 -19.04 27.74 10.97
N VAL A 235 -19.25 27.94 9.67
CA VAL A 235 -18.76 26.99 8.64
C VAL A 235 -17.25 26.78 8.76
N THR A 236 -16.50 27.84 9.12
CA THR A 236 -15.05 27.78 9.37
C THR A 236 -14.69 26.86 10.53
N GLU A 237 -15.44 26.90 11.63
CA GLU A 237 -15.24 26.01 12.78
C GLU A 237 -15.47 24.55 12.37
N TRP A 238 -16.52 24.27 11.59
CA TRP A 238 -16.75 22.94 11.03
C TRP A 238 -15.65 22.48 10.07
N CYS A 239 -15.13 23.37 9.23
CA CYS A 239 -13.98 23.06 8.37
C CYS A 239 -12.78 22.62 9.22
N PHE A 240 -12.46 23.34 10.30
CA PHE A 240 -11.35 22.96 11.18
C PHE A 240 -11.58 21.61 11.86
N LEU A 241 -12.78 21.36 12.40
CA LEU A 241 -13.12 20.08 13.02
C LEU A 241 -13.05 18.90 12.05
N VAL A 242 -13.54 19.09 10.82
CA VAL A 242 -13.52 18.07 9.78
C VAL A 242 -12.11 17.86 9.22
N PHE A 243 -11.29 18.91 9.15
CA PHE A 243 -9.86 18.81 8.84
C PHE A 243 -9.14 17.92 9.86
N LEU A 244 -9.31 18.18 11.17
CA LEU A 244 -8.71 17.36 12.22
C LEU A 244 -9.23 15.91 12.22
N SER A 245 -10.51 15.73 11.89
CA SER A 245 -11.10 14.39 11.76
C SER A 245 -10.50 13.65 10.57
N GLY A 246 -10.34 14.31 9.41
CA GLY A 246 -9.67 13.73 8.25
C GLY A 246 -8.21 13.37 8.54
N PHE A 247 -7.47 14.28 9.19
CA PHE A 247 -6.11 14.03 9.67
C PHE A 247 -6.05 12.78 10.55
N THR A 248 -6.97 12.65 11.52
CA THR A 248 -7.00 11.49 12.42
C THR A 248 -7.36 10.21 11.68
N ALA A 249 -8.37 10.27 10.79
CA ALA A 249 -8.87 9.12 10.05
C ALA A 249 -7.78 8.48 9.18
N ILE A 250 -7.10 9.27 8.34
CA ILE A 250 -6.03 8.75 7.47
C ILE A 250 -4.80 8.30 8.27
N SER A 251 -4.53 8.93 9.41
CA SER A 251 -3.40 8.56 10.26
C SER A 251 -3.63 7.21 10.93
N LEU A 252 -4.86 6.98 11.41
CA LEU A 252 -5.28 5.66 11.89
C LEU A 252 -5.28 4.64 10.76
N GLU A 253 -5.72 5.02 9.56
CA GLU A 253 -5.67 4.15 8.38
C GLU A 253 -4.23 3.67 8.10
N ILE A 254 -3.25 4.57 8.03
CA ILE A 254 -1.84 4.21 7.84
C ILE A 254 -1.34 3.26 8.94
N ILE A 255 -1.70 3.51 10.20
CA ILE A 255 -1.29 2.65 11.32
C ILE A 255 -1.98 1.28 11.26
N TRP A 256 -3.27 1.22 10.96
CA TRP A 256 -3.99 -0.04 10.76
C TRP A 256 -3.38 -0.84 9.62
N PHE A 257 -3.06 -0.19 8.49
CA PHE A 257 -2.36 -0.81 7.38
C PHE A 257 -1.04 -1.39 7.85
N ARG A 258 -0.22 -0.63 8.56
CA ARG A 258 1.10 -1.09 9.07
C ARG A 258 0.97 -2.30 10.01
N VAL A 259 0.01 -2.28 10.93
CA VAL A 259 -0.22 -3.38 11.87
C VAL A 259 -0.77 -4.62 11.16
N LEU A 260 -1.72 -4.44 10.23
CA LEU A 260 -2.29 -5.55 9.46
C LEU A 260 -1.32 -6.07 8.41
N ASP A 261 -0.40 -5.27 7.89
CA ASP A 261 0.61 -5.74 6.92
C ASP A 261 1.50 -6.81 7.55
N ILE A 262 1.83 -6.65 8.84
CA ILE A 262 2.51 -7.66 9.67
C ILE A 262 1.66 -8.92 9.88
N ALA A 263 0.35 -8.76 9.99
CA ALA A 263 -0.60 -9.87 10.16
C ALA A 263 -0.78 -10.68 8.87
N LEU A 264 -0.96 -9.96 7.77
CA LEU A 264 -1.35 -10.45 6.46
C LEU A 264 -0.15 -10.86 5.62
N GLN A 265 1.06 -10.45 6.04
CA GLN A 265 2.32 -10.72 5.36
C GLN A 265 2.23 -10.20 3.92
N SER A 266 2.16 -8.89 3.76
CA SER A 266 2.08 -8.11 2.51
C SER A 266 2.11 -8.89 1.18
N ASN A 267 0.99 -8.88 0.44
CA ASN A 267 0.94 -9.37 -0.94
C ASN A 267 0.23 -8.35 -1.85
N ALA A 268 0.13 -8.70 -3.14
CA ALA A 268 -0.48 -7.88 -4.19
C ALA A 268 -1.88 -7.35 -3.85
N TYR A 269 -2.63 -8.12 -3.04
CA TYR A 269 -4.05 -7.92 -2.75
C TYR A 269 -4.29 -7.15 -1.45
N THR A 270 -3.35 -7.21 -0.50
CA THR A 270 -3.48 -6.63 0.84
C THR A 270 -3.99 -5.18 0.79
N TYR A 271 -3.39 -4.35 -0.08
CA TYR A 271 -3.79 -2.95 -0.23
C TYR A 271 -5.25 -2.79 -0.68
N ALA A 272 -5.60 -3.44 -1.79
CA ALA A 272 -6.93 -3.34 -2.39
C ALA A 272 -8.03 -3.90 -1.47
N HIS A 273 -7.71 -4.97 -0.74
CA HIS A 273 -8.58 -5.63 0.23
C HIS A 273 -8.90 -4.74 1.42
N LEU A 274 -7.88 -4.22 2.10
CA LEU A 274 -8.07 -3.35 3.26
C LEU A 274 -8.77 -2.03 2.89
N LEU A 275 -8.40 -1.44 1.75
CA LEU A 275 -9.06 -0.24 1.24
C LEU A 275 -10.55 -0.49 0.93
N ALA A 276 -10.90 -1.68 0.41
CA ALA A 276 -12.29 -2.05 0.20
C ALA A 276 -13.08 -2.13 1.52
N PHE A 277 -12.52 -2.75 2.57
CA PHE A 277 -13.17 -2.80 3.88
C PHE A 277 -13.43 -1.40 4.45
N ILE A 278 -12.45 -0.50 4.32
CA ILE A 278 -12.56 0.90 4.74
C ILE A 278 -13.71 1.59 3.99
N LEU A 279 -13.68 1.56 2.66
CA LEU A 279 -14.63 2.28 1.82
C LEU A 279 -16.05 1.70 1.91
N VAL A 280 -16.20 0.38 1.90
CA VAL A 280 -17.52 -0.27 2.07
C VAL A 280 -18.10 0.07 3.44
N SER A 281 -17.30 0.03 4.51
CA SER A 281 -17.76 0.40 5.86
C SER A 281 -18.16 1.86 5.93
N ASN A 282 -17.38 2.76 5.35
CA ASN A 282 -17.67 4.19 5.27
C ASN A 282 -18.96 4.45 4.45
N ALA A 283 -19.15 3.73 3.34
CA ALA A 283 -20.36 3.78 2.54
C ALA A 283 -21.59 3.35 3.36
N VAL A 284 -21.55 2.17 3.98
CA VAL A 284 -22.63 1.67 4.85
C VAL A 284 -22.89 2.64 6.00
N GLY A 285 -21.85 3.16 6.63
CA GLY A 285 -21.90 4.20 7.65
C GLY A 285 -22.68 5.42 7.18
N SER A 286 -22.34 5.98 6.02
CA SER A 286 -23.04 7.13 5.45
C SER A 286 -24.51 6.84 5.14
N LEU A 287 -24.83 5.65 4.62
CA LEU A 287 -26.21 5.24 4.36
C LEU A 287 -27.04 5.13 5.65
N LEU A 288 -26.45 4.56 6.71
CA LEU A 288 -27.07 4.50 8.04
C LEU A 288 -27.21 5.88 8.67
N GLY A 289 -26.16 6.70 8.60
CA GLY A 289 -26.15 8.09 9.05
C GLY A 289 -27.28 8.88 8.40
N THR A 290 -27.42 8.75 7.08
CA THR A 290 -28.47 9.39 6.28
C THR A 290 -29.88 9.03 6.75
N LYS A 291 -30.12 7.79 7.18
CA LYS A 291 -31.41 7.37 7.75
C LYS A 291 -31.60 7.87 9.19
N ALA A 292 -30.49 7.97 9.94
CA ALA A 292 -30.49 8.35 11.34
C ALA A 292 -30.56 9.87 11.58
N ILE A 293 -30.13 10.71 10.63
CA ILE A 293 -30.03 12.17 10.82
C ILE A 293 -31.35 12.80 11.29
N ARG A 294 -32.51 12.24 10.90
CA ARG A 294 -33.83 12.75 11.31
C ARG A 294 -34.11 12.61 12.80
N PHE A 295 -33.46 11.65 13.47
CA PHE A 295 -33.61 11.39 14.91
C PHE A 295 -32.54 12.09 15.76
N ILE A 296 -31.53 12.71 15.14
CA ILE A 296 -30.40 13.29 15.86
C ILE A 296 -30.57 14.80 15.99
N SER A 297 -30.85 15.26 17.21
CA SER A 297 -31.07 16.69 17.49
C SER A 297 -29.78 17.49 17.70
N ARG A 298 -28.67 16.85 18.10
CA ARG A 298 -27.39 17.50 18.44
C ARG A 298 -26.22 16.94 17.60
N PRO A 299 -26.11 17.28 16.30
CA PRO A 299 -25.13 16.68 15.39
C PRO A 299 -23.67 16.93 15.81
N ARG A 300 -23.35 18.13 16.32
CA ARG A 300 -22.00 18.46 16.82
C ARG A 300 -21.54 17.51 17.94
N ARG A 301 -22.40 17.26 18.93
CA ARG A 301 -22.06 16.38 20.05
C ARG A 301 -21.82 14.95 19.58
N VAL A 302 -22.66 14.44 18.68
CA VAL A 302 -22.49 13.09 18.12
C VAL A 302 -21.19 12.98 17.31
N PHE A 303 -20.90 13.96 16.46
CA PHE A 303 -19.64 14.03 15.70
C PHE A 303 -18.41 13.98 16.62
N LEU A 304 -18.36 14.82 17.65
CA LEU A 304 -17.23 14.87 18.59
C LEU A 304 -17.07 13.57 19.38
N SER A 305 -18.18 12.96 19.83
CA SER A 305 -18.15 11.66 20.50
C SER A 305 -17.66 10.54 19.58
N ILE A 306 -18.04 10.54 18.30
CA ILE A 306 -17.54 9.58 17.31
C ILE A 306 -16.03 9.63 17.20
N GLN A 307 -15.42 10.83 17.13
CA GLN A 307 -13.95 10.96 17.04
C GLN A 307 -13.25 10.34 18.25
N GLY A 308 -13.76 10.60 19.47
CA GLY A 308 -13.22 9.99 20.70
C GLY A 308 -13.38 8.46 20.73
N ILE A 309 -14.55 7.94 20.32
CA ILE A 309 -14.81 6.50 20.27
C ILE A 309 -13.86 5.82 19.28
N VAL A 310 -13.71 6.37 18.07
CA VAL A 310 -12.83 5.84 17.03
C VAL A 310 -11.38 5.78 17.54
N ALA A 311 -10.88 6.84 18.15
CA ALA A 311 -9.50 6.88 18.64
C ALA A 311 -9.26 5.86 19.78
N ALA A 312 -10.14 5.79 20.77
CA ALA A 312 -10.05 4.83 21.87
C ALA A 312 -10.13 3.38 21.36
N TYR A 313 -11.13 3.08 20.54
CA TYR A 313 -11.35 1.75 19.99
C TYR A 313 -10.15 1.26 19.20
N SER A 314 -9.58 2.12 18.34
CA SER A 314 -8.45 1.76 17.48
C SER A 314 -7.23 1.32 18.29
N ALA A 315 -6.86 2.10 19.31
CA ALA A 315 -5.75 1.77 20.19
C ALA A 315 -6.03 0.48 20.98
N ILE A 316 -7.21 0.38 21.62
CA ILE A 316 -7.58 -0.80 22.41
C ILE A 316 -7.60 -2.07 21.55
N ALA A 317 -8.20 -2.02 20.35
CA ALA A 317 -8.27 -3.16 19.43
C ALA A 317 -6.88 -3.63 19.01
N ILE A 318 -5.98 -2.72 18.62
CA ILE A 318 -4.59 -3.04 18.27
C ILE A 318 -3.89 -3.74 19.45
N TRP A 319 -4.04 -3.21 20.66
CA TRP A 319 -3.40 -3.79 21.83
C TRP A 319 -3.94 -5.17 22.20
N LEU A 320 -5.27 -5.35 22.15
CA LEU A 320 -5.90 -6.64 22.40
C LEU A 320 -5.46 -7.71 21.38
N ILE A 321 -5.31 -7.33 20.10
CA ILE A 321 -4.79 -8.23 19.06
C ILE A 321 -3.35 -8.63 19.36
N GLY A 322 -2.51 -7.67 19.77
CA GLY A 322 -1.16 -7.97 20.26
C GLY A 322 -1.17 -8.99 21.39
N LEU A 323 -1.99 -8.78 22.43
CA LEU A 323 -2.07 -9.71 23.57
C LEU A 323 -2.59 -11.09 23.15
N TYR A 324 -3.53 -11.12 22.20
CA TYR A 324 -4.06 -12.37 21.67
C TYR A 324 -2.98 -13.18 20.95
N TRP A 325 -2.15 -12.56 20.11
CA TRP A 325 -1.05 -13.27 19.45
C TRP A 325 0.09 -13.63 20.39
N GLN A 326 0.40 -12.80 21.37
CA GLN A 326 1.41 -13.15 22.38
C GLN A 326 0.99 -14.38 23.21
N SER A 327 -0.32 -14.56 23.45
CA SER A 327 -0.85 -15.75 24.12
C SER A 327 -1.04 -16.95 23.18
N HIS A 328 -1.18 -16.72 21.87
CA HIS A 328 -1.31 -17.77 20.85
C HIS A 328 -0.30 -17.62 19.70
N PRO A 329 1.03 -17.76 19.95
CA PRO A 329 2.05 -17.53 18.92
C PRO A 329 1.88 -18.40 17.68
N ASN A 330 1.39 -19.63 17.85
CA ASN A 330 1.15 -20.57 16.74
C ASN A 330 0.09 -20.06 15.75
N LEU A 331 -0.87 -19.23 16.17
CA LEU A 331 -1.88 -18.65 15.28
C LEU A 331 -1.35 -17.49 14.44
N ARG A 332 -0.18 -16.93 14.81
CA ARG A 332 0.53 -15.97 13.97
C ARG A 332 1.14 -16.65 12.74
N ALA A 333 1.54 -17.92 12.85
CA ALA A 333 2.38 -18.71 11.94
C ALA A 333 2.48 -18.20 10.50
N ASP A 334 3.72 -18.18 9.99
CA ASP A 334 4.14 -17.55 8.74
C ASP A 334 3.72 -18.34 7.49
N ILE A 335 2.42 -18.47 7.30
CA ILE A 335 1.83 -18.95 6.04
C ILE A 335 1.91 -17.77 5.05
N GLY A 336 3.06 -17.64 4.39
CA GLY A 336 3.43 -16.53 3.51
C GLY A 336 2.66 -16.41 2.19
N TYR A 337 1.65 -17.26 1.98
CA TYR A 337 0.85 -17.31 0.76
C TYR A 337 -0.63 -17.61 1.06
N ILE A 338 -1.53 -16.92 0.35
CA ILE A 338 -2.95 -17.28 0.31
C ILE A 338 -3.12 -18.29 -0.81
N ASP A 339 -3.49 -19.52 -0.48
CA ASP A 339 -4.03 -20.44 -1.47
C ASP A 339 -5.56 -20.34 -1.49
N PRO A 340 -6.19 -19.75 -2.53
CA PRO A 340 -7.64 -19.68 -2.64
C PRO A 340 -8.30 -21.07 -2.70
N ASN A 341 -7.57 -22.11 -3.09
CA ASN A 341 -8.07 -23.48 -3.13
C ASN A 341 -8.05 -24.16 -1.76
N ASN A 342 -7.34 -23.58 -0.78
CA ASN A 342 -7.18 -24.12 0.55
C ASN A 342 -7.36 -23.03 1.64
N ILE A 343 -8.61 -22.58 1.80
CA ILE A 343 -8.97 -21.56 2.79
C ILE A 343 -8.99 -22.16 4.19
N THR A 344 -7.89 -22.00 4.93
CA THR A 344 -7.77 -22.45 6.32
C THR A 344 -8.40 -21.44 7.31
N ALA A 345 -8.64 -21.88 8.55
CA ALA A 345 -9.10 -21.01 9.63
C ALA A 345 -8.12 -19.84 9.89
N ALA A 346 -6.82 -20.06 9.70
CA ALA A 346 -5.80 -19.03 9.83
C ALA A 346 -5.95 -17.95 8.73
N VAL A 347 -6.25 -18.34 7.49
CA VAL A 347 -6.54 -17.40 6.39
C VAL A 347 -7.78 -16.57 6.70
N ILE A 348 -8.87 -17.19 7.19
CA ILE A 348 -10.09 -16.48 7.58
C ILE A 348 -9.83 -15.49 8.73
N LEU A 349 -9.10 -15.91 9.76
CA LEU A 349 -8.73 -15.05 10.88
C LEU A 349 -7.96 -13.82 10.37
N LYS A 350 -6.94 -14.04 9.55
CA LYS A 350 -6.07 -13.00 9.02
C LYS A 350 -6.81 -12.04 8.09
N TYR A 351 -7.51 -12.54 7.07
CA TYR A 351 -8.08 -11.72 5.99
C TYR A 351 -9.50 -11.21 6.24
N LEU A 352 -10.26 -11.83 7.15
CA LEU A 352 -11.64 -11.41 7.44
C LEU A 352 -11.80 -10.88 8.85
N VAL A 353 -11.47 -11.70 9.86
CA VAL A 353 -11.78 -11.39 11.27
C VAL A 353 -10.97 -10.20 11.77
N LEU A 354 -9.65 -10.17 11.54
CA LEU A 354 -8.79 -9.08 12.01
C LEU A 354 -9.17 -7.73 11.37
N PRO A 355 -9.31 -7.59 10.03
CA PRO A 355 -9.83 -6.36 9.43
C PRO A 355 -11.23 -5.98 9.94
N LEU A 356 -12.11 -6.96 10.18
CA LEU A 356 -13.46 -6.69 10.72
C LEU A 356 -13.42 -6.09 12.12
N VAL A 357 -12.57 -6.62 13.00
CA VAL A 357 -12.37 -6.08 14.35
C VAL A 357 -11.63 -4.76 14.32
N MET A 358 -10.58 -4.60 13.52
CA MET A 358 -9.76 -3.39 13.57
C MET A 358 -10.38 -2.19 12.84
N ILE A 359 -10.96 -2.43 11.66
CA ILE A 359 -11.20 -1.37 10.67
C ILE A 359 -12.70 -1.09 10.48
N VAL A 360 -13.56 -2.12 10.46
CA VAL A 360 -14.96 -1.95 10.04
C VAL A 360 -15.73 -1.01 10.95
N LEU A 361 -15.71 -1.22 12.27
CA LEU A 361 -16.46 -0.38 13.20
C LEU A 361 -16.01 1.09 13.17
N PRO A 362 -14.70 1.42 13.30
CA PRO A 362 -14.23 2.78 13.15
C PRO A 362 -14.67 3.45 11.85
N ASN A 363 -14.52 2.77 10.72
CA ASN A 363 -14.84 3.35 9.41
C ASN A 363 -16.33 3.48 9.16
N LEU A 364 -17.15 2.60 9.73
CA LEU A 364 -18.60 2.76 9.75
C LEU A 364 -19.00 4.03 10.51
N LEU A 365 -18.39 4.28 11.67
CA LEU A 365 -18.64 5.52 12.44
C LEU A 365 -18.13 6.77 11.70
N LEU A 366 -16.98 6.69 11.03
CA LEU A 366 -16.45 7.78 10.21
C LEU A 366 -17.36 8.09 9.02
N GLY A 367 -17.94 7.08 8.37
CA GLY A 367 -18.96 7.32 7.34
C GLY A 367 -20.27 7.85 7.87
N PHE A 368 -20.69 7.40 9.06
CA PHE A 368 -21.93 7.82 9.71
C PHE A 368 -21.97 9.32 10.00
N TYR A 369 -20.84 9.95 10.31
CA TYR A 369 -20.85 11.37 10.64
C TYR A 369 -21.00 12.29 9.42
N PHE A 370 -20.67 11.86 8.20
CA PHE A 370 -20.67 12.75 7.04
C PHE A 370 -22.06 13.39 6.81
N PRO A 371 -23.18 12.63 6.76
CA PRO A 371 -24.52 13.21 6.69
C PRO A 371 -24.88 14.10 7.90
N LEU A 372 -24.31 13.86 9.09
CA LEU A 372 -24.54 14.70 10.27
C LEU A 372 -23.91 16.07 10.13
N VAL A 373 -22.70 16.13 9.59
CA VAL A 373 -22.04 17.41 9.27
C VAL A 373 -22.87 18.14 8.23
N GLN A 374 -23.36 17.45 7.20
CA GLN A 374 -24.26 18.06 6.21
C GLN A 374 -25.53 18.61 6.88
N LYS A 375 -26.15 17.89 7.81
CA LYS A 375 -27.30 18.42 8.55
C LYS A 375 -26.98 19.69 9.35
N ALA A 376 -25.78 19.78 9.91
CA ALA A 376 -25.37 20.92 10.73
C ALA A 376 -25.06 22.18 9.90
N ILE A 377 -24.50 22.02 8.68
CA ILE A 377 -24.02 23.15 7.87
C ILE A 377 -25.02 23.63 6.83
N GLN A 378 -25.99 22.80 6.39
CA GLN A 378 -26.88 23.14 5.29
C GLN A 378 -28.06 24.00 5.80
N THR A 379 -27.83 25.31 5.90
CA THR A 379 -28.86 26.28 6.34
C THR A 379 -29.30 27.25 5.24
N ASP A 380 -28.68 27.21 4.06
CA ASP A 380 -28.97 28.10 2.93
C ASP A 380 -29.04 27.33 1.60
N ASP A 381 -30.19 27.39 0.94
CA ASP A 381 -30.47 26.74 -0.35
C ASP A 381 -29.55 27.23 -1.48
N ARG A 382 -29.12 28.50 -1.41
CA ARG A 382 -28.32 29.13 -2.46
C ARG A 382 -26.87 28.68 -2.42
N ALA A 383 -26.37 28.26 -1.26
CA ALA A 383 -24.96 27.92 -1.03
C ALA A 383 -24.71 26.42 -0.76
N ILE A 384 -25.66 25.53 -1.11
CA ILE A 384 -25.53 24.08 -0.88
C ILE A 384 -24.21 23.55 -1.47
N GLY A 385 -23.94 23.87 -2.74
CA GLY A 385 -22.75 23.39 -3.44
C GLY A 385 -21.47 23.87 -2.77
N ARG A 386 -21.37 25.19 -2.51
CA ARG A 386 -20.23 25.79 -1.81
C ARG A 386 -20.02 25.19 -0.41
N ARG A 387 -21.06 25.01 0.41
CA ARG A 387 -20.90 24.47 1.78
C ARG A 387 -20.49 23.01 1.80
N VAL A 388 -21.03 22.18 0.89
CA VAL A 388 -20.55 20.80 0.70
C VAL A 388 -19.07 20.80 0.33
N SER A 389 -18.69 21.64 -0.64
CA SER A 389 -17.30 21.69 -1.13
C SER A 389 -16.29 22.12 -0.07
N LEU A 390 -16.62 23.09 0.79
CA LEU A 390 -15.70 23.56 1.84
C LEU A 390 -15.43 22.49 2.89
N ILE A 391 -16.46 21.73 3.28
CA ILE A 391 -16.31 20.61 4.21
C ILE A 391 -15.55 19.46 3.58
N LEU A 392 -15.86 19.11 2.32
CA LEU A 392 -15.16 18.06 1.60
C LEU A 392 -13.69 18.44 1.37
N PHE A 393 -13.40 19.67 0.96
CA PHE A 393 -12.05 20.18 0.83
C PHE A 393 -11.28 20.13 2.15
N ALA A 394 -11.88 20.60 3.25
CA ALA A 394 -11.24 20.54 4.56
C ALA A 394 -10.92 19.10 4.99
N ASN A 395 -11.82 18.14 4.73
CA ASN A 395 -11.57 16.73 4.96
C ASN A 395 -10.39 16.21 4.11
N ILE A 396 -10.39 16.50 2.81
CA ILE A 396 -9.33 16.06 1.88
C ILE A 396 -7.98 16.67 2.27
N LEU A 397 -7.95 17.94 2.66
CA LEU A 397 -6.74 18.60 3.13
C LEU A 397 -6.23 17.97 4.43
N GLY A 398 -7.15 17.62 5.34
CA GLY A 398 -6.87 16.86 6.55
C GLY A 398 -6.27 15.49 6.24
N ASN A 399 -6.91 14.72 5.33
CA ASN A 399 -6.42 13.40 4.90
C ASN A 399 -5.05 13.49 4.21
N THR A 400 -4.83 14.52 3.39
CA THR A 400 -3.54 14.71 2.70
C THR A 400 -2.44 15.04 3.71
N THR A 401 -2.72 15.96 4.65
CA THR A 401 -1.78 16.37 5.69
C THR A 401 -1.49 15.23 6.66
N GLY A 402 -2.52 14.50 7.10
CA GLY A 402 -2.37 13.35 7.98
C GLY A 402 -1.57 12.23 7.32
N GLY A 403 -1.80 11.97 6.03
CA GLY A 403 -1.04 10.98 5.28
C GLY A 403 0.46 11.29 5.21
N LEU A 404 0.79 12.55 4.89
CA LEU A 404 2.18 13.01 4.80
C LEU A 404 2.86 13.08 6.18
N VAL A 405 2.19 13.67 7.18
CA VAL A 405 2.76 13.84 8.52
C VAL A 405 2.92 12.48 9.22
N THR A 406 1.92 11.61 9.16
CA THR A 406 2.01 10.30 9.81
C THR A 406 2.98 9.39 9.08
N GLY A 407 2.86 9.27 7.75
CA GLY A 407 3.69 8.39 6.93
C GLY A 407 5.18 8.76 6.91
N LEU A 408 5.50 10.06 6.86
CA LEU A 408 6.88 10.52 6.66
C LEU A 408 7.55 11.06 7.93
N ILE A 409 6.78 11.47 8.97
CA ILE A 409 7.34 12.14 10.15
C ILE A 409 7.02 11.38 11.44
N LEU A 410 5.75 11.10 11.75
CA LEU A 410 5.38 10.50 13.04
C LEU A 410 5.92 9.08 13.18
N LEU A 411 5.76 8.25 12.15
CA LEU A 411 6.24 6.87 12.18
C LEU A 411 7.78 6.80 12.21
N ASP A 412 8.44 7.68 11.46
CA ASP A 412 9.90 7.76 11.38
C ASP A 412 10.56 8.23 12.69
N ARG A 413 9.98 9.25 13.34
CA ARG A 413 10.59 9.87 14.53
C ARG A 413 10.06 9.38 15.87
N LEU A 414 8.79 8.98 15.94
CA LEU A 414 8.11 8.66 17.21
C LEU A 414 7.71 7.19 17.32
N GLY A 415 7.74 6.45 16.21
CA GLY A 415 7.25 5.08 16.13
C GLY A 415 5.72 4.98 16.22
N THR A 416 5.21 3.76 16.06
CA THR A 416 3.77 3.47 15.98
C THR A 416 3.07 3.69 17.32
N SER A 417 3.68 3.26 18.44
CA SER A 417 3.06 3.40 19.77
C SER A 417 2.81 4.85 20.15
N THR A 418 3.82 5.71 20.04
CA THR A 418 3.71 7.14 20.39
C THR A 418 2.76 7.87 19.43
N SER A 419 2.80 7.53 18.14
CA SER A 419 1.86 8.07 17.14
C SER A 419 0.41 7.76 17.51
N LEU A 420 0.10 6.53 17.92
CA LEU A 420 -1.25 6.17 18.40
C LEU A 420 -1.64 6.98 19.64
N ARG A 421 -0.76 7.13 20.63
CA ARG A 421 -1.05 7.96 21.83
C ARG A 421 -1.40 9.40 21.44
N LEU A 422 -0.70 10.00 20.48
CA LEU A 422 -1.01 11.35 19.98
C LEU A 422 -2.39 11.42 19.32
N LEU A 423 -2.76 10.42 18.51
CA LEU A 423 -4.10 10.36 17.90
C LEU A 423 -5.21 10.17 18.97
N VAL A 424 -4.95 9.40 20.02
CA VAL A 424 -5.86 9.27 21.17
C VAL A 424 -5.99 10.60 21.93
N LEU A 425 -4.91 11.35 22.10
CA LEU A 425 -4.95 12.70 22.67
C LEU A 425 -5.74 13.68 21.81
N LEU A 426 -5.64 13.61 20.48
CA LEU A 426 -6.51 14.38 19.58
C LEU A 426 -7.98 13.98 19.76
N GLY A 427 -8.27 12.68 19.92
CA GLY A 427 -9.59 12.16 20.30
C GLY A 427 -10.12 12.78 21.60
N LEU A 428 -9.27 12.90 22.63
CA LEU A 428 -9.60 13.58 23.88
C LEU A 428 -9.88 15.07 23.67
N GLY A 429 -9.12 15.74 22.80
CA GLY A 429 -9.37 17.11 22.38
C GLY A 429 -10.77 17.34 21.81
N PHE A 430 -11.27 16.41 20.98
CA PHE A 430 -12.65 16.46 20.48
C PHE A 430 -13.69 16.33 21.60
N ILE A 431 -13.43 15.50 22.61
CA ILE A 431 -14.34 15.35 23.77
C ILE A 431 -14.39 16.63 24.61
N ILE A 432 -13.24 17.24 24.86
CA ILE A 432 -13.14 18.52 25.61
C ILE A 432 -13.86 19.65 24.86
N ALA A 433 -13.88 19.61 23.52
CA ALA A 433 -14.61 20.57 22.69
C ALA A 433 -16.15 20.51 22.86
N ILE A 434 -16.69 19.54 23.60
CA ILE A 434 -18.10 19.48 24.00
C ILE A 434 -18.35 20.43 25.20
N ARG A 435 -18.31 21.75 24.97
CA ARG A 435 -18.57 22.77 26.01
C ARG A 435 -20.06 22.98 26.30
N PRO A 436 -20.48 23.42 27.52
CA PRO A 436 -19.81 23.32 28.84
C PRO A 436 -20.26 22.07 29.62
N ASN A 437 -20.96 21.13 28.97
CA ASN A 437 -21.71 20.06 29.64
C ASN A 437 -21.06 18.66 29.54
N TRP A 438 -19.83 18.50 29.05
CA TRP A 438 -19.21 17.18 28.93
C TRP A 438 -19.07 16.48 30.28
N MET A 439 -18.66 17.20 31.33
CA MET A 439 -18.54 16.66 32.70
C MET A 439 -19.88 16.23 33.31
N ARG A 440 -20.99 16.86 32.89
CA ARG A 440 -22.34 16.53 33.38
C ARG A 440 -22.95 15.32 32.67
N ALA A 441 -22.42 14.94 31.51
CA ALA A 441 -22.89 13.80 30.76
C ALA A 441 -22.05 12.56 31.10
N LYS A 442 -22.58 11.66 31.96
CA LYS A 442 -21.88 10.45 32.43
C LYS A 442 -21.16 9.68 31.32
N CYS A 443 -21.80 9.46 30.17
CA CYS A 443 -21.19 8.75 29.03
C CYS A 443 -20.01 9.49 28.39
N VAL A 444 -20.04 10.82 28.35
CA VAL A 444 -18.96 11.64 27.74
C VAL A 444 -17.77 11.71 28.70
N SER A 445 -18.03 11.88 30.00
CA SER A 445 -16.99 11.80 31.04
C SER A 445 -16.33 10.42 31.09
N ALA A 446 -17.11 9.34 30.99
CA ALA A 446 -16.58 7.97 30.94
C ALA A 446 -15.66 7.77 29.73
N LEU A 447 -16.07 8.26 28.55
CA LEU A 447 -15.22 8.19 27.36
C LEU A 447 -13.92 8.99 27.51
N ALA A 448 -13.96 10.16 28.15
CA ALA A 448 -12.75 10.93 28.45
C ALA A 448 -11.79 10.16 29.37
N VAL A 449 -12.32 9.49 30.40
CA VAL A 449 -11.53 8.62 31.30
C VAL A 449 -10.92 7.45 30.53
N ILE A 450 -11.69 6.79 29.66
CA ILE A 450 -11.18 5.71 28.80
C ILE A 450 -10.04 6.20 27.90
N LEU A 451 -10.16 7.37 27.30
CA LEU A 451 -9.12 7.96 26.47
C LEU A 451 -7.84 8.25 27.26
N ILE A 452 -7.96 8.86 28.45
CA ILE A 452 -6.82 9.12 29.35
C ILE A 452 -6.15 7.81 29.77
N ALA A 453 -6.94 6.82 30.21
CA ALA A 453 -6.43 5.51 30.58
C ALA A 453 -5.73 4.83 29.39
N THR A 454 -6.30 4.94 28.19
CA THR A 454 -5.70 4.40 26.96
C THR A 454 -4.33 5.03 26.70
N VAL A 455 -4.18 6.36 26.80
CA VAL A 455 -2.88 7.04 26.60
C VAL A 455 -1.83 6.57 27.61
N VAL A 456 -2.22 6.48 28.89
CA VAL A 456 -1.32 6.14 30.00
C VAL A 456 -0.92 4.66 29.96
N LEU A 457 -1.87 3.77 29.68
CA LEU A 457 -1.67 2.31 29.73
C LEU A 457 -1.17 1.72 28.40
N PHE A 458 -1.19 2.48 27.30
CA PHE A 458 -0.71 1.97 26.01
C PHE A 458 0.75 1.51 26.12
N PRO A 459 1.13 0.34 25.57
CA PRO A 459 2.48 -0.22 25.71
C PRO A 459 3.55 0.65 25.06
N SER A 460 4.82 0.48 25.48
CA SER A 460 5.97 1.01 24.74
C SER A 460 6.07 0.40 23.34
N ASN A 461 6.85 1.02 22.45
CA ASN A 461 6.96 0.60 21.07
C ASN A 461 7.47 -0.84 20.91
N THR A 462 8.57 -1.16 21.60
CA THR A 462 9.14 -2.52 21.63
C THR A 462 8.14 -3.54 22.15
N ARG A 463 7.40 -3.21 23.22
CA ARG A 463 6.39 -4.12 23.81
C ARG A 463 5.20 -4.34 22.88
N LEU A 464 4.74 -3.29 22.20
CA LEU A 464 3.68 -3.39 21.20
C LEU A 464 4.11 -4.35 20.08
N TRP A 465 5.29 -4.13 19.51
CA TRP A 465 5.76 -4.93 18.39
C TRP A 465 6.11 -6.36 18.78
N ALA A 466 6.70 -6.60 19.96
CA ALA A 466 6.94 -7.95 20.46
C ALA A 466 5.63 -8.74 20.56
N SER A 467 4.60 -8.10 21.12
CA SER A 467 3.27 -8.69 21.27
C SER A 467 2.63 -8.99 19.92
N LEU A 468 2.70 -8.05 18.97
CA LEU A 468 2.19 -8.26 17.61
C LEU A 468 2.97 -9.35 16.86
N HIS A 469 4.26 -9.53 17.16
CA HIS A 469 5.07 -10.63 16.64
C HIS A 469 4.85 -11.97 17.36
N GLY A 470 3.92 -12.04 18.32
CA GLY A 470 3.66 -13.27 19.08
C GLY A 470 4.84 -13.70 19.96
N VAL A 471 5.77 -12.79 20.24
CA VAL A 471 6.99 -13.08 21.01
C VAL A 471 6.68 -12.96 22.50
N LYS A 472 7.07 -13.96 23.30
CA LYS A 472 6.82 -13.95 24.75
C LYS A 472 7.70 -12.90 25.42
N THR A 473 7.26 -12.40 26.57
CA THR A 473 7.94 -11.31 27.28
C THR A 473 9.35 -11.63 27.76
N GLN A 474 9.69 -12.91 27.95
CA GLN A 474 11.04 -13.35 28.33
C GLN A 474 11.97 -13.62 27.14
N ASP A 475 11.43 -13.69 25.92
CA ASP A 475 12.21 -14.03 24.75
C ASP A 475 12.93 -12.77 24.23
N TYR A 476 14.08 -12.96 23.60
CA TYR A 476 14.83 -11.86 23.02
C TYR A 476 14.07 -11.30 21.82
N PHE A 477 13.83 -9.99 21.85
CA PHE A 477 13.17 -9.26 20.77
C PHE A 477 13.78 -7.88 20.60
N ILE A 478 14.20 -7.59 19.38
CA ILE A 478 14.63 -6.28 18.94
C ILE A 478 13.76 -5.86 17.76
N VAL A 479 13.42 -4.56 17.71
CA VAL A 479 12.66 -3.98 16.61
C VAL A 479 13.20 -2.59 16.29
N ALA A 480 13.23 -2.27 15.01
CA ALA A 480 13.29 -0.90 14.54
C ALA A 480 12.15 -0.66 13.56
N GLU A 481 11.74 0.58 13.46
CA GLU A 481 10.71 0.98 12.54
C GLU A 481 10.99 2.39 12.02
N ASP A 482 10.66 2.63 10.76
CA ASP A 482 10.81 3.94 10.14
C ASP A 482 9.73 4.16 9.07
N SER A 483 9.87 5.17 8.23
CA SER A 483 8.93 5.39 7.10
C SER A 483 8.92 4.28 6.04
N THR A 484 9.92 3.38 6.01
CA THR A 484 10.04 2.29 5.02
C THR A 484 9.39 0.98 5.47
N GLY A 485 9.36 0.70 6.78
CA GLY A 485 8.77 -0.54 7.29
C GLY A 485 9.11 -0.84 8.75
N VAL A 486 8.77 -2.05 9.18
CA VAL A 486 9.10 -2.58 10.51
C VAL A 486 10.00 -3.79 10.33
N ALA A 487 11.18 -3.75 10.92
CA ALA A 487 12.10 -4.89 10.97
C ALA A 487 12.24 -5.35 12.41
N ALA A 488 12.30 -6.66 12.64
CA ALA A 488 12.51 -7.20 13.96
C ALA A 488 13.36 -8.47 13.91
N ILE A 489 14.10 -8.75 14.98
CA ILE A 489 14.67 -10.07 15.21
C ILE A 489 14.10 -10.61 16.51
N ALA A 490 13.49 -11.79 16.44
CA ALA A 490 13.12 -12.55 17.62
C ALA A 490 14.06 -13.76 17.73
N GLN A 491 14.47 -14.11 18.94
CA GLN A 491 15.28 -15.30 19.17
C GLN A 491 14.58 -16.24 20.15
N ALA A 492 14.39 -17.47 19.70
CA ALA A 492 13.86 -18.58 20.48
C ALA A 492 14.81 -19.78 20.32
N ASN A 493 15.04 -20.52 21.41
CA ASN A 493 15.90 -21.73 21.39
C ASN A 493 17.28 -21.52 20.73
N GLN A 494 17.91 -20.37 20.98
CA GLN A 494 19.22 -19.99 20.43
C GLN A 494 19.28 -19.75 18.90
N GLN A 495 18.16 -19.79 18.19
CA GLN A 495 18.07 -19.37 16.79
C GLN A 495 17.37 -18.01 16.68
N GLY A 496 18.00 -17.08 15.96
CA GLY A 496 17.39 -15.79 15.64
C GLY A 496 16.63 -15.87 14.33
N THR A 497 15.49 -15.22 14.22
CA THR A 497 14.73 -15.07 12.98
C THR A 497 14.54 -13.60 12.68
N LEU A 498 14.95 -13.17 11.48
CA LEU A 498 14.70 -11.84 10.95
C LEU A 498 13.29 -11.78 10.36
N PHE A 499 12.50 -10.84 10.87
CA PHE A 499 11.19 -10.50 10.36
C PHE A 499 11.24 -9.17 9.61
N ALA A 500 10.85 -9.18 8.33
CA ALA A 500 10.61 -7.98 7.55
C ALA A 500 9.10 -7.80 7.36
N SER A 501 8.54 -6.72 7.92
CA SER A 501 7.09 -6.46 7.94
C SER A 501 6.28 -7.69 8.37
N GLY A 502 6.76 -8.37 9.42
CA GLY A 502 6.08 -9.50 10.04
C GLY A 502 6.27 -10.86 9.35
N GLN A 503 6.99 -10.95 8.25
CA GLN A 503 7.33 -12.21 7.60
C GLN A 503 8.75 -12.63 7.99
N ALA A 504 8.95 -13.89 8.41
CA ALA A 504 10.29 -14.47 8.50
C ALA A 504 10.97 -14.47 7.12
N GLN A 505 12.08 -13.74 7.01
CA GLN A 505 12.89 -13.69 5.79
C GLN A 505 14.11 -14.61 5.87
N ALA A 506 14.71 -14.72 7.06
CA ALA A 506 15.95 -15.44 7.23
C ALA A 506 16.19 -15.79 8.70
N ASN A 507 17.10 -16.75 8.94
CA ASN A 507 17.51 -17.17 10.27
C ASN A 507 18.99 -16.86 10.54
N PHE A 508 19.33 -16.91 11.83
CA PHE A 508 20.68 -16.85 12.39
C PHE A 508 20.98 -18.14 13.17
N PRO A 509 22.15 -18.78 12.96
CA PRO A 509 23.20 -18.46 11.97
C PRO A 509 22.70 -18.44 10.53
N TYR A 510 23.48 -17.85 9.61
CA TYR A 510 23.08 -17.72 8.21
C TYR A 510 22.63 -19.06 7.62
N MET A 511 21.49 -19.04 6.93
CA MET A 511 20.97 -20.22 6.25
C MET A 511 21.95 -20.68 5.17
N HIS A 512 22.16 -22.00 5.10
CA HIS A 512 23.09 -22.60 4.14
C HIS A 512 22.77 -22.22 2.68
N VAL A 513 21.48 -22.10 2.33
CA VAL A 513 21.05 -21.68 1.00
C VAL A 513 21.51 -20.24 0.65
N HIS A 514 21.43 -19.30 1.59
CA HIS A 514 21.92 -17.92 1.38
C HIS A 514 23.45 -17.86 1.34
N VAL A 515 24.12 -18.74 2.10
CA VAL A 515 25.58 -18.90 2.01
C VAL A 515 25.98 -19.34 0.59
N LEU A 516 25.34 -20.36 0.04
CA LEU A 516 25.58 -20.86 -1.31
C LEU A 516 25.25 -19.83 -2.39
N LEU A 517 24.11 -19.13 -2.25
CA LEU A 517 23.64 -18.13 -3.21
C LEU A 517 24.68 -17.04 -3.44
N GLY A 518 25.36 -16.56 -2.39
CA GLY A 518 26.47 -15.61 -2.55
C GLY A 518 27.82 -16.27 -2.88
N THR A 519 28.14 -17.43 -2.29
CA THR A 519 29.46 -18.07 -2.42
C THR A 519 29.73 -18.58 -3.84
N ILE A 520 28.79 -19.33 -4.41
CA ILE A 520 29.00 -20.04 -5.68
C ILE A 520 29.21 -19.06 -6.84
N PRO A 521 28.36 -18.03 -7.04
CA PRO A 521 28.59 -17.06 -8.11
C PRO A 521 29.89 -16.27 -7.94
N ALA A 522 30.24 -15.87 -6.72
CA ALA A 522 31.50 -15.15 -6.47
C ALA A 522 32.74 -15.96 -6.87
N LEU A 523 32.73 -17.27 -6.62
CA LEU A 523 33.83 -18.16 -6.99
C LEU A 523 33.78 -18.61 -8.46
N LEU A 524 32.61 -18.62 -9.09
CA LEU A 524 32.47 -18.86 -10.53
C LEU A 524 33.11 -17.76 -11.36
N HIS A 525 32.91 -16.50 -10.98
CA HIS A 525 33.49 -15.38 -11.72
C HIS A 525 35.02 -15.35 -11.54
N SER A 526 35.75 -15.18 -12.65
CA SER A 526 37.23 -15.19 -12.63
C SER A 526 37.82 -13.95 -11.95
N ASN A 527 37.17 -12.79 -12.05
CA ASN A 527 37.63 -11.52 -11.46
C ASN A 527 36.46 -10.56 -11.09
N PRO A 528 35.66 -10.85 -10.04
CA PRO A 528 34.46 -10.07 -9.70
C PRO A 528 34.80 -8.80 -8.92
N ALA A 529 35.42 -7.80 -9.56
CA ALA A 529 35.92 -6.62 -8.86
C ALA A 529 34.80 -5.67 -8.36
N GLN A 530 33.72 -5.53 -9.14
CA GLN A 530 32.55 -4.69 -8.82
C GLN A 530 31.29 -5.56 -8.73
N VAL A 531 30.72 -5.64 -7.53
CA VAL A 531 29.51 -6.42 -7.26
C VAL A 531 28.40 -5.50 -6.76
N THR A 532 27.17 -5.76 -7.17
CA THR A 532 25.98 -5.13 -6.58
C THR A 532 24.93 -6.18 -6.24
N ILE A 533 24.25 -5.96 -5.12
CA ILE A 533 23.19 -6.83 -4.61
C ILE A 533 21.93 -6.00 -4.36
N VAL A 534 20.79 -6.51 -4.82
CA VAL A 534 19.45 -6.02 -4.48
C VAL A 534 18.92 -6.85 -3.32
N GLY A 535 18.84 -6.24 -2.14
CA GLY A 535 18.45 -6.89 -0.87
C GLY A 535 19.61 -7.08 0.11
N LEU A 536 19.36 -6.84 1.41
CA LEU A 536 20.27 -7.11 2.52
C LEU A 536 19.88 -8.39 3.27
N GLY A 537 18.61 -8.52 3.65
CA GLY A 537 18.09 -9.66 4.40
C GLY A 537 18.87 -9.93 5.69
N SER A 538 19.14 -11.19 6.03
CA SER A 538 20.00 -11.47 7.20
C SER A 538 21.48 -11.09 7.00
N GLY A 539 21.87 -10.61 5.82
CA GLY A 539 23.26 -10.43 5.44
C GLY A 539 23.96 -11.72 5.02
N GLY A 540 23.26 -12.86 4.90
CA GLY A 540 23.83 -14.14 4.45
C GLY A 540 24.44 -14.04 3.05
N THR A 541 23.59 -13.91 2.04
CA THR A 541 23.98 -13.75 0.64
C THR A 541 24.87 -12.52 0.43
N PRO A 542 24.53 -11.33 0.96
CA PRO A 542 25.37 -10.16 0.75
C PRO A 542 26.73 -10.27 1.38
N HIS A 543 26.89 -10.95 2.52
CA HIS A 543 28.20 -11.17 3.09
C HIS A 543 29.00 -12.17 2.24
N THR A 544 28.42 -13.32 1.91
CA THR A 544 29.19 -14.40 1.27
C THR A 544 29.61 -14.12 -0.18
N ILE A 545 28.97 -13.20 -0.89
CA ILE A 545 29.45 -12.75 -2.22
C ILE A 545 30.88 -12.18 -2.19
N GLY A 546 31.34 -11.70 -1.03
CA GLY A 546 32.67 -11.11 -0.85
C GLY A 546 33.78 -12.11 -0.57
N ILE A 547 33.48 -13.41 -0.65
CA ILE A 547 34.41 -14.52 -0.44
C ILE A 547 35.57 -14.52 -1.43
N ASN A 548 35.36 -14.00 -2.65
CA ASN A 548 36.41 -13.91 -3.66
C ASN A 548 37.39 -12.78 -3.27
N PRO A 549 38.68 -13.07 -3.05
CA PRO A 549 39.66 -12.05 -2.63
C PRO A 549 39.92 -10.97 -3.69
N LEU A 550 39.52 -11.19 -4.95
CA LEU A 550 39.61 -10.18 -6.01
C LEU A 550 38.48 -9.15 -5.95
N THR A 551 37.43 -9.39 -5.16
CA THR A 551 36.32 -8.46 -5.01
C THR A 551 36.77 -7.18 -4.30
N LYS A 552 36.59 -6.03 -4.94
CA LYS A 552 37.06 -4.73 -4.44
C LYS A 552 35.93 -3.88 -3.85
N ARG A 553 34.72 -4.00 -4.39
CA ARG A 553 33.55 -3.24 -3.94
C ARG A 553 32.28 -4.04 -4.08
N ILE A 554 31.46 -4.00 -3.04
CA ILE A 554 30.16 -4.66 -2.95
C ILE A 554 29.16 -3.59 -2.54
N ARG A 555 28.22 -3.27 -3.43
CA ARG A 555 27.11 -2.35 -3.16
C ARG A 555 25.87 -3.15 -2.83
N ILE A 556 25.27 -2.92 -1.67
CA ILE A 556 24.03 -3.56 -1.24
C ILE A 556 22.95 -2.48 -1.24
N VAL A 557 21.84 -2.71 -1.93
CA VAL A 557 20.71 -1.79 -1.94
C VAL A 557 19.52 -2.45 -1.24
N GLU A 558 19.14 -1.90 -0.08
CA GLU A 558 18.05 -2.42 0.76
C GLU A 558 16.85 -1.45 0.75
N ILE A 559 15.65 -1.99 0.51
CA ILE A 559 14.43 -1.20 0.43
C ILE A 559 13.88 -0.81 1.81
N MET A 560 14.10 -1.66 2.82
CA MET A 560 13.64 -1.51 4.20
C MET A 560 14.76 -0.99 5.10
N GLY A 561 14.83 0.34 5.25
CA GLY A 561 15.82 1.02 6.10
C GLY A 561 15.83 0.56 7.55
N ALA A 562 14.68 0.18 8.10
CA ALA A 562 14.53 -0.32 9.46
C ALA A 562 15.33 -1.62 9.72
N GLU A 563 15.72 -2.37 8.69
CA GLU A 563 16.50 -3.59 8.84
C GLU A 563 17.92 -3.34 9.37
N LEU A 564 18.55 -2.27 8.89
CA LEU A 564 19.95 -2.00 9.17
C LEU A 564 20.24 -1.73 10.67
N PRO A 565 19.45 -0.90 11.39
CA PRO A 565 19.60 -0.76 12.84
C PRO A 565 19.45 -2.08 13.59
N VAL A 566 18.47 -2.90 13.19
CA VAL A 566 18.18 -4.20 13.83
C VAL A 566 19.36 -5.16 13.66
N LEU A 567 19.90 -5.27 12.45
CA LEU A 567 21.06 -6.13 12.18
C LEU A 567 22.33 -5.64 12.90
N LYS A 568 22.55 -4.32 12.95
CA LYS A 568 23.71 -3.74 13.65
C LYS A 568 23.69 -4.02 15.15
N GLU A 569 22.54 -3.92 15.78
CA GLU A 569 22.40 -4.28 17.20
C GLU A 569 22.48 -5.80 17.37
N TYR A 570 21.84 -6.60 16.50
CA TYR A 570 21.95 -8.07 16.59
C TYR A 570 23.38 -8.59 16.38
N ALA A 571 24.22 -7.87 15.64
CA ALA A 571 25.64 -8.18 15.44
C ALA A 571 26.47 -8.17 16.74
N THR A 572 25.94 -7.62 17.84
CA THR A 572 26.60 -7.69 19.16
C THR A 572 26.33 -9.00 19.89
N THR A 573 25.38 -9.82 19.42
CA THR A 573 25.07 -11.13 19.98
C THR A 573 26.03 -12.21 19.46
N PRO A 574 26.20 -13.34 20.17
CA PRO A 574 27.03 -14.45 19.69
C PRO A 574 26.60 -15.00 18.32
N MET A 575 25.29 -15.12 18.08
CA MET A 575 24.74 -15.64 16.81
C MET A 575 24.81 -14.62 15.68
N GLY A 576 24.78 -13.32 15.98
CA GLY A 576 24.96 -12.25 15.01
C GLY A 576 26.42 -11.95 14.65
N LYS A 577 27.40 -12.63 15.23
CA LYS A 577 28.84 -12.36 15.03
C LYS A 577 29.25 -12.25 13.54
N PRO A 578 28.76 -13.07 12.59
CA PRO A 578 29.05 -12.91 11.17
C PRO A 578 28.71 -11.51 10.61
N LEU A 579 27.59 -10.90 11.03
CA LEU A 579 27.20 -9.56 10.59
C LEU A 579 28.24 -8.49 10.97
N LYS A 580 28.95 -8.69 12.09
CA LYS A 580 29.99 -7.75 12.53
C LYS A 580 31.11 -7.66 11.50
N TYR A 581 31.51 -8.77 10.89
CA TYR A 581 32.53 -8.77 9.85
C TYR A 581 32.03 -8.08 8.56
N LEU A 582 30.76 -8.32 8.17
CA LEU A 582 30.12 -7.62 7.06
C LEU A 582 30.18 -6.09 7.25
N PHE A 583 29.79 -5.59 8.44
CA PHE A 583 29.75 -4.16 8.70
C PHE A 583 31.12 -3.50 8.90
N GLN A 584 32.17 -4.28 9.18
CA GLN A 584 33.53 -3.78 9.39
C GLN A 584 34.37 -3.82 8.11
N ASP A 585 33.99 -4.63 7.12
CA ASP A 585 34.73 -4.74 5.87
C ASP A 585 34.43 -3.52 4.96
N PRO A 586 35.46 -2.71 4.63
CA PRO A 586 35.28 -1.46 3.87
C PRO A 586 34.87 -1.68 2.41
N ARG A 587 34.89 -2.92 1.92
CA ARG A 587 34.39 -3.26 0.57
C ARG A 587 32.88 -3.12 0.48
N TYR A 588 32.16 -3.26 1.59
CA TYR A 588 30.69 -3.22 1.61
C TYR A 588 30.15 -1.81 1.80
N GLN A 589 29.31 -1.39 0.88
CA GLN A 589 28.53 -0.17 0.96
C GLN A 589 27.05 -0.51 0.94
N ILE A 590 26.32 -0.15 2.00
CA ILE A 590 24.88 -0.38 2.13
C ILE A 590 24.15 0.94 1.87
N ASP A 591 23.32 0.98 0.83
CA ASP A 591 22.47 2.11 0.48
C ASP A 591 21.00 1.74 0.74
N ILE A 592 20.23 2.64 1.35
CA ILE A 592 18.78 2.46 1.54
C ILE A 592 18.03 3.06 0.36
N GLY A 593 17.35 2.22 -0.43
CA GLY A 593 16.65 2.64 -1.64
C GLY A 593 16.02 1.48 -2.42
N ASP A 594 15.37 1.83 -3.53
CA ASP A 594 14.79 0.86 -4.45
C ASP A 594 15.90 0.29 -5.35
N GLY A 595 16.18 -1.02 -5.25
CA GLY A 595 17.27 -1.68 -5.97
C GLY A 595 17.25 -1.48 -7.48
N ARG A 596 16.06 -1.57 -8.11
CA ARG A 596 15.91 -1.36 -9.56
C ARG A 596 16.20 0.08 -9.93
N ARG A 597 15.65 1.04 -9.19
CA ARG A 597 15.90 2.48 -9.40
C ARG A 597 17.38 2.82 -9.23
N GLU A 598 18.01 2.35 -8.15
CA GLU A 598 19.41 2.64 -7.83
C GLU A 598 20.40 1.99 -8.82
N LEU A 599 20.06 0.80 -9.33
CA LEU A 599 20.84 0.13 -10.38
C LEU A 599 20.88 0.97 -11.65
N VAL A 600 19.70 1.43 -12.10
CA VAL A 600 19.55 2.26 -13.28
C VAL A 600 20.21 3.63 -13.12
N LEU A 601 20.00 4.31 -11.98
CA LEU A 601 20.51 5.66 -11.74
C LEU A 601 22.03 5.70 -11.60
N SER A 602 22.66 4.61 -11.12
CA SER A 602 24.11 4.56 -10.89
C SER A 602 24.93 4.81 -12.15
N GLY A 603 24.41 4.45 -13.33
CA GLY A 603 25.16 4.49 -14.59
C GLY A 603 26.29 3.45 -14.68
N ARG A 604 26.64 2.78 -13.58
CA ARG A 604 27.80 1.88 -13.46
C ARG A 604 27.53 0.51 -14.06
N LYS A 605 28.61 -0.18 -14.41
CA LYS A 605 28.59 -1.58 -14.81
C LYS A 605 29.18 -2.45 -13.70
N PHE A 606 28.68 -3.67 -13.58
CA PHE A 606 29.03 -4.61 -12.52
C PHE A 606 29.44 -5.96 -13.12
N ASP A 607 30.42 -6.62 -12.49
CA ASP A 607 30.87 -7.95 -12.86
C ASP A 607 29.86 -9.01 -12.40
N ILE A 608 29.29 -8.81 -11.20
CA ILE A 608 28.16 -9.59 -10.71
C ILE A 608 27.07 -8.62 -10.28
N ILE A 609 25.87 -8.82 -10.84
CA ILE A 609 24.64 -8.30 -10.28
C ILE A 609 23.94 -9.50 -9.65
N GLU A 610 23.50 -9.36 -8.41
CA GLU A 610 22.75 -10.40 -7.72
C GLU A 610 21.47 -9.79 -7.16
N ALA A 611 20.37 -10.52 -7.28
CA ALA A 611 19.10 -10.19 -6.68
C ALA A 611 18.66 -11.35 -5.80
N ASP A 612 18.84 -11.15 -4.49
CA ASP A 612 18.23 -11.99 -3.45
C ASP A 612 16.95 -11.28 -3.01
N ALA A 613 16.05 -11.13 -3.98
CA ALA A 613 14.81 -10.41 -3.81
C ALA A 613 13.74 -11.32 -3.19
N ILE A 614 12.79 -10.70 -2.49
CA ILE A 614 11.62 -11.39 -1.97
C ILE A 614 10.81 -12.03 -3.12
N GLN A 615 10.05 -13.09 -2.83
CA GLN A 615 9.34 -13.86 -3.85
C GLN A 615 8.45 -12.97 -4.74
N PRO A 616 8.28 -13.26 -6.06
CA PRO A 616 7.64 -12.39 -7.06
C PRO A 616 6.19 -12.01 -6.76
N TRP A 617 5.62 -12.70 -5.80
CA TRP A 617 4.21 -12.81 -5.52
C TRP A 617 3.80 -12.05 -4.27
N ARG A 618 4.79 -11.41 -3.67
CA ARG A 618 4.71 -10.41 -2.63
C ARG A 618 4.48 -9.05 -3.28
N SER A 619 3.91 -8.13 -2.52
CA SER A 619 3.52 -6.83 -3.04
C SER A 619 4.72 -6.12 -3.68
N ARG A 620 4.60 -5.74 -4.95
CA ARG A 620 5.60 -4.99 -5.74
C ARG A 620 6.88 -5.75 -6.12
N ALA A 621 7.11 -6.94 -5.57
CA ALA A 621 8.28 -7.76 -5.88
C ALA A 621 8.29 -8.27 -7.32
N GLY A 622 7.11 -8.48 -7.92
CA GLY A 622 7.00 -8.93 -9.32
C GLY A 622 7.68 -8.01 -10.35
N MET A 623 7.92 -6.74 -10.00
CA MET A 623 8.66 -5.80 -10.84
C MET A 623 10.18 -6.07 -10.91
N LEU A 624 10.71 -6.93 -10.04
CA LEU A 624 12.08 -7.47 -10.10
C LEU A 624 12.17 -8.78 -10.89
N TYR A 625 11.06 -9.21 -11.52
CA TYR A 625 10.99 -10.42 -12.32
C TYR A 625 10.42 -10.17 -13.72
N SER A 626 10.34 -8.90 -14.14
CA SER A 626 9.84 -8.51 -15.46
C SER A 626 10.92 -8.58 -16.52
N GLN A 627 10.48 -8.71 -17.78
CA GLN A 627 11.37 -8.65 -18.94
C GLN A 627 12.16 -7.33 -18.96
N GLU A 628 11.51 -6.21 -18.66
CA GLU A 628 12.12 -4.89 -18.65
C GLU A 628 13.17 -4.75 -17.56
N PHE A 629 12.93 -5.29 -16.35
CA PHE A 629 13.95 -5.30 -15.30
C PHE A 629 15.18 -6.11 -15.71
N PHE A 630 15.00 -7.33 -16.24
CA PHE A 630 16.13 -8.13 -16.67
C PHE A 630 16.90 -7.46 -17.82
N GLN A 631 16.23 -6.73 -18.72
CA GLN A 631 16.89 -5.94 -19.76
C GLN A 631 17.71 -4.80 -19.16
N GLU A 632 17.18 -4.11 -18.15
CA GLU A 632 17.91 -3.08 -17.40
C GLU A 632 19.14 -3.67 -16.71
N VAL A 633 19.01 -4.81 -16.04
CA VAL A 633 20.12 -5.54 -15.42
C VAL A 633 21.18 -5.90 -16.45
N ARG A 634 20.78 -6.54 -17.55
CA ARG A 634 21.69 -6.91 -18.65
C ARG A 634 22.48 -5.70 -19.18
N SER A 635 21.83 -4.55 -19.32
CA SER A 635 22.48 -3.30 -19.77
C SER A 635 23.55 -2.76 -18.80
N ARG A 636 23.52 -3.22 -17.54
CA ARG A 636 24.44 -2.85 -16.45
C ARG A 636 25.49 -3.92 -16.17
N LEU A 637 25.56 -4.99 -16.94
CA LEU A 637 26.66 -5.95 -16.83
C LEU A 637 27.93 -5.40 -17.50
N ALA A 638 29.06 -5.57 -16.82
CA ALA A 638 30.39 -5.38 -17.37
C ALA A 638 30.68 -6.49 -18.41
N PRO A 639 31.63 -6.29 -19.34
CA PRO A 639 32.05 -7.34 -20.25
C PRO A 639 32.43 -8.62 -19.51
N GLY A 640 31.69 -9.69 -19.77
CA GLY A 640 31.90 -10.99 -19.14
C GLY A 640 31.28 -11.16 -17.75
N GLY A 641 30.59 -10.14 -17.24
CA GLY A 641 29.78 -10.24 -16.03
C GLY A 641 28.50 -11.05 -16.24
N PHE A 642 27.84 -11.38 -15.15
CA PHE A 642 26.59 -12.12 -15.17
C PHE A 642 25.63 -11.67 -14.05
N PHE A 643 24.35 -11.96 -14.27
CA PHE A 643 23.29 -11.74 -13.31
C PHE A 643 22.93 -13.05 -12.60
N VAL A 644 22.72 -12.99 -11.30
CA VAL A 644 22.33 -14.10 -10.43
C VAL A 644 20.95 -13.81 -9.84
N GLU A 645 20.02 -14.74 -10.02
CA GLU A 645 18.66 -14.66 -9.48
C GLU A 645 18.26 -16.00 -8.87
N TRP A 646 17.57 -15.97 -7.74
CA TRP A 646 16.97 -17.17 -7.15
C TRP A 646 15.81 -17.66 -8.02
N ASN A 647 15.82 -18.96 -8.39
CA ASN A 647 14.79 -19.56 -9.23
C ASN A 647 13.53 -19.90 -8.44
N VAL A 648 12.64 -18.92 -8.30
CA VAL A 648 11.45 -19.00 -7.42
C VAL A 648 10.14 -19.32 -8.14
N ALA A 649 10.08 -19.20 -9.48
CA ALA A 649 8.85 -19.44 -10.24
C ALA A 649 9.12 -19.78 -11.72
N PRO A 650 8.31 -20.65 -12.37
CA PRO A 650 8.50 -21.03 -13.78
C PRO A 650 8.34 -19.83 -14.72
N GLU A 651 7.42 -18.92 -14.43
CA GLU A 651 7.20 -17.72 -15.25
C GLU A 651 8.38 -16.75 -15.14
N ALA A 652 9.00 -16.66 -13.96
CA ALA A 652 10.21 -15.86 -13.76
C ALA A 652 11.39 -16.46 -14.56
N GLN A 653 11.58 -17.78 -14.50
CA GLN A 653 12.59 -18.47 -15.28
C GLN A 653 12.40 -18.26 -16.79
N GLN A 654 11.17 -18.39 -17.28
CA GLN A 654 10.88 -18.18 -18.70
C GLN A 654 11.16 -16.73 -19.13
N THR A 655 10.79 -15.76 -18.28
CA THR A 655 11.07 -14.34 -18.53
C THR A 655 12.58 -14.08 -18.58
N PHE A 656 13.34 -14.70 -17.68
CA PHE A 656 14.80 -14.62 -17.62
C PHE A 656 15.46 -15.18 -18.89
N ARG A 657 15.02 -16.37 -19.34
CA ARG A 657 15.48 -17.03 -20.58
C ARG A 657 15.15 -16.24 -21.84
N ASN A 658 14.13 -15.39 -21.80
CA ASN A 658 13.77 -14.53 -22.94
C ASN A 658 14.68 -13.29 -23.07
N VAL A 659 15.44 -12.94 -22.03
CA VAL A 659 16.28 -11.73 -22.01
C VAL A 659 17.76 -12.04 -22.16
N PHE A 660 18.24 -13.10 -21.51
CA PHE A 660 19.65 -13.49 -21.54
C PHE A 660 19.90 -14.55 -22.62
N PRO A 661 20.88 -14.34 -23.51
CA PRO A 661 21.19 -15.29 -24.58
C PRO A 661 21.77 -16.61 -24.08
N PHE A 662 22.45 -16.58 -22.93
CA PHE A 662 22.97 -17.74 -22.23
C PHE A 662 22.45 -17.74 -20.80
N VAL A 663 21.82 -18.85 -20.41
CA VAL A 663 21.32 -19.06 -19.05
C VAL A 663 21.86 -20.39 -18.53
N THR A 664 22.51 -20.35 -17.37
CA THR A 664 22.93 -21.53 -16.64
C THR A 664 22.06 -21.66 -15.40
N GLN A 665 21.26 -22.72 -15.32
CA GLN A 665 20.53 -23.11 -14.11
C GLN A 665 21.41 -24.05 -13.28
N LEU A 666 21.54 -23.74 -11.99
CA LEU A 666 22.27 -24.52 -11.00
C LEU A 666 21.31 -24.99 -9.91
N ASP A 667 21.01 -26.28 -9.89
CA ASP A 667 20.27 -26.89 -8.77
C ASP A 667 21.31 -27.41 -7.77
N LEU A 668 21.56 -26.59 -6.74
CA LEU A 668 22.63 -26.81 -5.75
C LEU A 668 22.17 -27.70 -4.60
N THR A 669 20.95 -27.48 -4.11
CA THR A 669 20.30 -28.32 -3.09
C THR A 669 18.85 -28.59 -3.48
N VAL A 670 18.15 -29.41 -2.70
CA VAL A 670 16.70 -29.64 -2.90
C VAL A 670 15.90 -28.34 -2.82
N ASP A 671 16.37 -27.38 -2.01
CA ASP A 671 15.67 -26.13 -1.72
C ASP A 671 16.28 -24.91 -2.43
N LEU A 672 17.34 -25.09 -3.23
CA LEU A 672 18.04 -23.99 -3.92
C LEU A 672 18.33 -24.31 -5.39
N SER A 673 17.62 -23.59 -6.26
CA SER A 673 17.89 -23.49 -7.69
C SER A 673 18.24 -22.04 -8.05
N VAL A 674 19.33 -21.83 -8.78
CA VAL A 674 19.87 -20.50 -9.13
C VAL A 674 19.92 -20.34 -10.63
N LEU A 675 19.50 -19.17 -11.14
CA LEU A 675 19.64 -18.80 -12.55
C LEU A 675 20.80 -17.82 -12.71
N ILE A 676 21.71 -18.14 -13.62
CA ILE A 676 22.81 -17.25 -14.02
C ILE A 676 22.61 -16.84 -15.48
N GLY A 677 22.46 -15.54 -15.73
CA GLY A 677 22.23 -14.96 -17.05
C GLY A 677 23.40 -14.10 -17.51
N SER A 678 23.86 -14.29 -18.75
CA SER A 678 24.97 -13.52 -19.31
C SER A 678 24.90 -13.39 -20.83
N ASP A 679 25.73 -12.49 -21.38
CA ASP A 679 25.97 -12.34 -22.82
C ASP A 679 26.92 -13.41 -23.39
N ARG A 680 27.50 -14.24 -22.52
CA ARG A 680 28.35 -15.39 -22.89
C ARG A 680 27.99 -16.61 -22.03
N ALA A 681 28.39 -17.80 -22.46
CA ALA A 681 28.26 -18.99 -21.63
C ALA A 681 29.01 -18.81 -20.30
N VAL A 682 28.33 -19.13 -19.18
CA VAL A 682 28.95 -19.23 -17.86
C VAL A 682 29.08 -20.71 -17.53
N GLU A 683 30.30 -21.21 -17.65
CA GLU A 683 30.60 -22.62 -17.40
C GLU A 683 30.70 -22.89 -15.90
N PHE A 684 30.09 -23.99 -15.46
CA PHE A 684 30.21 -24.49 -14.10
C PHE A 684 31.36 -25.51 -14.03
N ASP A 685 32.59 -25.00 -13.95
CA ASP A 685 33.78 -25.83 -13.76
C ASP A 685 33.86 -26.30 -12.30
N ARG A 686 33.39 -27.54 -12.07
CA ARG A 686 33.36 -28.16 -10.74
C ARG A 686 34.74 -28.26 -10.11
N GLU A 687 35.74 -28.71 -10.87
CA GLU A 687 37.09 -28.94 -10.33
C GLU A 687 37.76 -27.61 -9.98
N ALA A 688 37.60 -26.58 -10.82
CA ALA A 688 38.10 -25.25 -10.51
C ALA A 688 37.42 -24.64 -9.27
N LEU A 689 36.10 -24.83 -9.10
CA LEU A 689 35.38 -24.38 -7.91
C LEU A 689 35.85 -25.11 -6.65
N LEU A 690 35.97 -26.44 -6.70
CA LEU A 690 36.47 -27.23 -5.58
C LEU A 690 37.90 -26.82 -5.20
N THR A 691 38.75 -26.53 -6.19
CA THR A 691 40.10 -26.00 -5.96
C THR A 691 40.07 -24.63 -5.28
N LYS A 692 39.22 -23.70 -5.75
CA LYS A 692 39.09 -22.37 -5.13
C LYS A 692 38.59 -22.45 -3.68
N LEU A 693 37.73 -23.42 -3.36
CA LEU A 693 37.25 -23.68 -2.00
C LEU A 693 38.36 -24.13 -1.03
N GLU A 694 39.53 -24.52 -1.54
CA GLU A 694 40.70 -24.87 -0.72
C GLU A 694 41.63 -23.68 -0.45
N PHE A 695 41.41 -22.53 -1.09
CA PHE A 695 42.29 -21.38 -0.91
C PHE A 695 42.25 -20.87 0.54
N PRO A 696 43.40 -20.58 1.18
CA PRO A 696 43.42 -20.16 2.59
C PRO A 696 42.54 -18.95 2.91
N ALA A 697 42.49 -17.97 2.01
CA ALA A 697 41.64 -16.79 2.16
C ALA A 697 40.14 -17.14 2.12
N VAL A 698 39.75 -18.13 1.32
CA VAL A 698 38.37 -18.62 1.19
C VAL A 698 37.99 -19.41 2.43
N LEU A 699 38.87 -20.29 2.92
CA LEU A 699 38.65 -21.05 4.16
C LEU A 699 38.53 -20.15 5.40
N ASP A 700 39.40 -19.14 5.52
CA ASP A 700 39.33 -18.14 6.60
C ASP A 700 38.02 -17.34 6.55
N PHE A 701 37.58 -16.95 5.34
CA PHE A 701 36.31 -16.28 5.15
C PHE A 701 35.12 -17.17 5.57
N LEU A 702 35.07 -18.42 5.11
CA LEU A 702 34.00 -19.37 5.46
C LEU A 702 33.93 -19.63 6.97
N ALA A 703 35.09 -19.74 7.63
CA ALA A 703 35.17 -19.86 9.08
C ALA A 703 34.61 -18.62 9.81
N LYS A 704 34.91 -17.40 9.32
CA LYS A 704 34.38 -16.15 9.89
C LYS A 704 32.86 -16.05 9.80
N VAL A 705 32.27 -16.52 8.70
CA VAL A 705 30.81 -16.51 8.51
C VAL A 705 30.11 -17.72 9.13
N GLY A 706 30.86 -18.68 9.67
CA GLY A 706 30.32 -19.89 10.29
C GLY A 706 29.75 -20.89 9.28
N ALA A 707 30.22 -20.87 8.03
CA ALA A 707 29.76 -21.76 6.98
C ALA A 707 30.47 -23.12 7.03
N ASN A 708 29.74 -24.19 6.74
CA ASN A 708 30.30 -25.54 6.65
C ASN A 708 30.90 -25.79 5.25
N VAL A 709 32.22 -25.70 5.13
CA VAL A 709 32.94 -25.87 3.86
C VAL A 709 32.69 -27.25 3.24
N GLU A 710 32.61 -28.31 4.05
CA GLU A 710 32.42 -29.66 3.53
C GLU A 710 31.02 -29.85 2.95
N ALA A 711 29.99 -29.24 3.57
CA ALA A 711 28.65 -29.21 3.00
C ALA A 711 28.64 -28.49 1.64
N ILE A 712 29.27 -27.30 1.54
CA ILE A 712 29.39 -26.56 0.27
C ILE A 712 30.07 -27.42 -0.80
N ARG A 713 31.15 -28.14 -0.46
CA ARG A 713 31.84 -29.03 -1.41
C ARG A 713 30.96 -30.18 -1.87
N GLN A 714 30.18 -30.78 -0.97
CA GLN A 714 29.23 -31.83 -1.31
C GLN A 714 28.16 -31.31 -2.27
N ASP A 715 27.62 -30.12 -2.03
CA ASP A 715 26.63 -29.50 -2.92
C ASP A 715 27.24 -29.18 -4.29
N VAL A 716 28.46 -28.66 -4.36
CA VAL A 716 29.16 -28.41 -5.65
C VAL A 716 29.36 -29.72 -6.43
N LYS A 717 29.72 -30.82 -5.75
CA LYS A 717 29.86 -32.15 -6.39
C LYS A 717 28.52 -32.69 -6.88
N ALA A 718 27.46 -32.49 -6.10
CA ALA A 718 26.11 -32.98 -6.39
C ALA A 718 25.32 -32.07 -7.37
N ALA A 719 25.77 -30.84 -7.59
CA ALA A 719 25.06 -29.82 -8.34
C ALA A 719 24.67 -30.30 -9.75
N ARG A 720 23.39 -30.13 -10.09
CA ARG A 720 22.89 -30.34 -11.44
C ARG A 720 22.94 -29.02 -12.21
N VAL A 721 23.48 -29.09 -13.42
CA VAL A 721 23.71 -27.91 -14.26
C VAL A 721 22.93 -28.09 -15.55
N THR A 722 22.03 -27.15 -15.83
CA THR A 722 21.29 -27.10 -17.09
C THR A 722 21.61 -25.81 -17.81
N MET A 723 22.10 -25.90 -19.04
CA MET A 723 22.43 -24.73 -19.86
C MET A 723 21.38 -24.54 -20.95
N TYR A 724 20.90 -23.31 -21.07
CA TYR A 724 19.99 -22.88 -22.13
C TYR A 724 20.73 -21.88 -23.04
N SER A 725 20.63 -22.10 -24.34
CA SER A 725 21.08 -21.15 -25.36
C SER A 725 19.87 -20.71 -26.19
N HIS A 726 19.94 -19.52 -26.79
CA HIS A 726 18.85 -18.92 -27.57
C HIS A 726 18.30 -19.80 -28.73
N ALA A 727 18.99 -20.89 -29.08
CA ALA A 727 18.54 -21.86 -30.07
C ALA A 727 17.75 -22.99 -29.39
N LYS A 728 16.45 -23.03 -29.69
CA LYS A 728 15.46 -24.08 -29.34
C LYS A 728 14.80 -23.89 -27.97
N ASP A 729 13.66 -23.19 -27.98
CA ASP A 729 12.43 -23.72 -27.40
C ASP A 729 11.26 -22.94 -28.01
N GLY A 730 10.74 -23.48 -29.11
CA GLY A 730 9.58 -22.94 -29.79
C GLY A 730 8.33 -23.11 -28.94
N ARG A 731 7.91 -22.03 -28.27
CA ARG A 731 6.52 -21.62 -28.01
C ARG A 731 6.56 -20.23 -27.34
N PRO A 732 5.76 -19.23 -27.78
CA PRO A 732 5.57 -18.02 -27.01
C PRO A 732 4.79 -18.38 -25.74
N GLN A 733 5.49 -18.55 -24.63
CA GLN A 733 4.88 -18.71 -23.31
C GLN A 733 4.70 -17.34 -22.65
N ALA A 734 3.73 -17.24 -21.74
CA ALA A 734 3.43 -15.98 -21.06
C ALA A 734 4.62 -15.54 -20.19
N ILE A 735 5.17 -14.37 -20.46
CA ILE A 735 6.25 -13.74 -19.69
C ILE A 735 5.72 -12.65 -18.76
N ASN A 736 6.48 -12.34 -17.72
CA ASN A 736 6.23 -11.19 -16.86
C ASN A 736 6.71 -9.90 -17.55
N THR A 737 5.89 -8.86 -17.50
CA THR A 737 6.21 -7.52 -17.99
C THR A 737 5.85 -6.48 -16.94
N ASP A 738 6.42 -5.29 -16.99
CA ASP A 738 6.11 -4.21 -16.04
C ASP A 738 4.60 -3.86 -16.02
N LEU A 739 3.96 -3.87 -17.18
CA LEU A 739 2.53 -3.58 -17.31
C LEU A 739 1.63 -4.79 -17.07
N PHE A 740 2.21 -5.98 -16.96
CA PHE A 740 1.49 -7.18 -16.56
C PHE A 740 2.40 -8.12 -15.75
N PRO A 741 2.61 -7.83 -14.44
CA PRO A 741 3.42 -8.67 -13.57
C PRO A 741 2.61 -9.89 -13.14
N ARG A 742 2.52 -10.89 -14.04
CA ARG A 742 1.63 -12.06 -13.89
C ARG A 742 1.88 -12.82 -12.61
N SER A 743 3.15 -13.09 -12.30
CA SER A 743 3.58 -13.81 -11.10
C SER A 743 3.15 -13.14 -9.79
N GLU A 744 2.89 -11.83 -9.80
CA GLU A 744 2.37 -11.10 -8.64
C GLU A 744 0.95 -11.57 -8.25
N TYR A 745 0.16 -12.05 -9.22
CA TYR A 745 -1.26 -12.38 -9.05
C TYR A 745 -1.56 -13.89 -9.11
N TYR A 746 -2.25 -14.44 -8.10
CA TYR A 746 -2.58 -15.87 -7.97
C TYR A 746 -3.29 -16.44 -9.21
N LEU A 747 -4.10 -15.64 -9.91
CA LEU A 747 -4.83 -16.06 -11.13
C LEU A 747 -3.90 -16.55 -12.25
N ASN A 748 -2.62 -16.17 -12.21
CA ASN A 748 -1.65 -16.54 -13.24
C ASN A 748 -0.52 -17.44 -12.72
N ARG A 749 -0.57 -17.87 -11.46
CA ARG A 749 0.51 -18.70 -10.89
C ARG A 749 0.31 -20.14 -11.31
N SER A 750 1.30 -20.69 -12.00
CA SER A 750 1.50 -22.13 -12.01
C SER A 750 2.13 -22.49 -10.66
N ILE A 751 1.41 -23.26 -9.84
CA ILE A 751 1.95 -23.75 -8.57
C ILE A 751 3.13 -24.68 -8.94
N LEU A 752 4.37 -24.23 -8.71
CA LEU A 752 5.44 -25.19 -8.45
C LEU A 752 5.03 -25.91 -7.17
N PRO A 753 4.95 -27.24 -7.15
CA PRO A 753 4.74 -27.94 -5.90
C PRO A 753 5.84 -27.49 -4.94
N SER A 754 5.46 -26.80 -3.86
CA SER A 754 6.36 -26.57 -2.76
C SER A 754 6.69 -27.95 -2.20
N THR A 755 7.97 -28.31 -2.17
CA THR A 755 8.44 -29.56 -1.58
C THR A 755 8.13 -29.66 -0.07
N SER A 756 7.69 -28.56 0.56
CA SER A 756 7.12 -28.57 1.91
C SER A 756 5.79 -29.32 2.06
N ASP A 757 5.09 -29.65 0.96
CA ASP A 757 3.87 -30.47 0.99
C ASP A 757 4.13 -31.98 0.95
N VAL A 758 5.41 -32.42 0.94
CA VAL A 758 5.78 -33.85 0.91
C VAL A 758 6.11 -34.41 2.31
N SER A 759 6.18 -33.58 3.36
CA SER A 759 6.56 -34.07 4.71
C SER A 759 5.39 -34.50 5.60
N SER A 760 4.16 -34.66 5.08
CA SER A 760 3.00 -35.10 5.89
C SER A 760 2.40 -36.46 5.50
N THR A 761 3.06 -37.24 4.63
CA THR A 761 2.57 -38.56 4.23
C THR A 761 3.67 -39.63 4.20
N ASP A 762 4.50 -39.67 5.25
CA ASP A 762 5.33 -40.86 5.55
C ASP A 762 5.71 -40.89 7.03
N GLN A 763 4.73 -41.08 7.91
CA GLN A 763 4.89 -41.79 9.18
C GLN A 763 3.61 -42.58 9.46
N SER A 764 3.71 -43.89 9.24
CA SER A 764 2.85 -44.92 9.82
C SER A 764 2.91 -44.90 11.35
#